data_AF-A0A960P531-F1
#
_entry.id   AF-A0A960P531-F1
#
_cell.length_a   1.000
_cell.length_b   1.000
_cell.length_c   1.000
_cell.angle_alpha   90.00
_cell.angle_beta   90.00
_cell.angle_gamma   90.00
#
_symmetry.space_group_name_H-M   'P 1'
#
loop_
_entity.id
_entity.type
_entity.pdbx_description
1 polymer ?
#
loop_
_entity_poly.entity_id
_entity_poly.type
_entity_poly.pdbx_seq_one_letter_code
_entity_poly.pdbx_strand_id
1 'polypeptide(L)'
;MNRSGHDKRRPTNRLVALILATTLAVVVLSCSSDDGGGGDAAPDPSLSQEEQAIVDDARQWLDGAPAVADATFDSLVFSGLTRSPNVTHVTFAQEYDGHLVQDAEVVVHVRDGGEITGANNALVDATPAGGDEPAVSADDARDRAGKAVQGTPVETDDPELVWVQSGDQLVLAWRVGVRTSDPTGSWRVLVNATTGETIEAAQVATDRHRLGPPRPGQAAMTAAATGSVKGVTAQAAADECELPEAPSACVFLPDPIYASGGSLASESDANRFLSGEPLLGLDDPASGQLVGEFVNADPDDAPVDTPDEPDAQWGQGRGRPGFESAMAYYWIDRVQRQIQDLGFTDVRNESFPVFGVDPQTVDNAFYDGFEIVLGVGSNGINEGEDATGIIHEYGHAVLDQQAPGLLQGQEAGAYHEAFGDLFAFLTTVELRTGSASIDQGCLFAWAEENTCIRRIDDDKVYPDDLVNEVHEDGTIYSGAIFGIVRELAAQAGVDVGDCPGSDRCGEIRDRVLTTLLASNNYLNSDITLPDVAAAYLAANDANFGGEDAELIESVFAEHGLAGGSSNTLDADGNDTGAANDAAASVAFEISHTYRGDLAVTVGVADPDGEDLCTPITIHEPDNGDSAQDLSGEVDISDSECAALLPPSNDRLWFLRAEDTLPQDEGQIVSFTVFDGDTPYPASGLPTPIADADPSGTFAITNGSTDSVDTTSGTTDDVGDGPFLSLALTHTYTGDLSIRAGVGRPDGTTLCSVQVLDPDPNDGGDGGLEGDIDLSGCADQYPPAADRLWFLEVIDTADLDEGTVDSLSLTGPDGETFEFGDLPADIPDNDPDGLVLFTDGAGGSSATDISATSAPTASITIDHTFRGDLAVTVGVLDGDGDVLCEEPFATPDRNDGENGLAVTGPVSDCVSEYPPSADRQWYLFVADTLDQDTGSVLDATLEGPDGQVFAVDTTDADIPDADPDGLLLLFE
;
A
#
# COMPACT_ATOMS: atom_id res chain seq x y z
N MET A 1 41.53 52.26 -24.66
CA MET A 1 40.47 53.00 -25.40
C MET A 1 39.56 51.95 -26.02
N ASN A 2 38.28 52.00 -25.62
CA ASN A 2 37.12 51.16 -25.95
C ASN A 2 37.21 49.63 -25.85
N ARG A 3 36.72 49.15 -24.70
CA ARG A 3 36.20 47.80 -24.41
C ARG A 3 34.80 47.65 -25.04
N SER A 4 34.48 46.48 -25.57
CA SER A 4 33.11 45.97 -25.70
C SER A 4 33.14 44.53 -25.17
N GLY A 5 32.51 44.30 -24.02
CA GLY A 5 32.32 42.98 -23.44
C GLY A 5 31.12 42.30 -24.06
N HIS A 6 31.25 41.01 -24.33
CA HIS A 6 30.14 40.09 -24.54
C HIS A 6 29.85 39.44 -23.18
N ASP A 7 28.67 39.73 -22.63
CA ASP A 7 28.07 38.93 -21.56
C ASP A 7 27.38 37.73 -22.20
N LYS A 8 27.80 36.53 -21.79
CA LYS A 8 27.06 35.28 -22.01
C LYS A 8 25.95 35.24 -20.95
N ARG A 9 24.69 35.33 -21.38
CA ARG A 9 23.53 35.01 -20.55
C ARG A 9 23.34 33.49 -20.53
N ARG A 10 23.26 32.92 -19.32
CA ARG A 10 22.72 31.59 -19.03
C ARG A 10 21.22 31.58 -19.43
N PRO A 11 20.68 30.51 -20.03
CA PRO A 11 19.24 30.28 -20.01
C PRO A 11 18.87 29.70 -18.64
N THR A 12 17.90 30.34 -18.00
CA THR A 12 17.20 29.88 -16.79
C THR A 12 16.20 28.79 -17.17
N ASN A 13 16.24 27.67 -16.45
CA ASN A 13 15.24 26.60 -16.44
C ASN A 13 13.83 27.18 -16.30
N ARG A 14 12.91 26.69 -17.12
CA ARG A 14 11.47 26.83 -16.94
C ARG A 14 10.94 25.43 -16.67
N LEU A 15 10.81 25.09 -15.40
CA LEU A 15 9.87 24.08 -14.93
C LEU A 15 8.47 24.59 -15.27
N VAL A 16 7.68 23.79 -15.97
CA VAL A 16 6.25 24.01 -16.17
C VAL A 16 5.56 23.20 -15.08
N ALA A 17 5.22 23.87 -13.97
CA ALA A 17 4.26 23.35 -13.00
C ALA A 17 2.88 23.82 -13.47
N LEU A 18 2.01 22.87 -13.82
CA LEU A 18 0.61 23.11 -14.13
C LEU A 18 -0.19 22.92 -12.84
N ILE A 19 -0.14 23.90 -11.92
CA ILE A 19 -1.00 23.93 -10.74
C ILE A 19 -2.19 24.84 -11.06
N LEU A 20 -3.38 24.27 -11.09
CA LEU A 20 -4.66 24.98 -11.23
C LEU A 20 -5.10 25.51 -9.86
N ALA A 21 -4.35 26.48 -9.31
CA ALA A 21 -4.79 27.25 -8.15
C ALA A 21 -5.74 28.38 -8.61
N THR A 22 -7.05 28.14 -8.57
CA THR A 22 -8.08 29.17 -8.79
C THR A 22 -8.20 30.05 -7.55
N THR A 23 -7.45 31.15 -7.51
CA THR A 23 -7.69 32.24 -6.54
C THR A 23 -9.07 32.87 -6.78
N LEU A 24 -10.01 32.63 -5.87
CA LEU A 24 -11.33 33.27 -5.85
C LEU A 24 -11.20 34.78 -5.52
N ALA A 25 -11.44 35.63 -6.51
CA ALA A 25 -11.47 37.08 -6.30
C ALA A 25 -12.82 37.51 -5.68
N VAL A 26 -12.85 37.69 -4.36
CA VAL A 26 -14.00 38.27 -3.65
C VAL A 26 -14.24 39.70 -4.12
N VAL A 27 -15.28 39.90 -4.93
CA VAL A 27 -15.82 41.23 -5.26
C VAL A 27 -16.95 41.55 -4.28
N VAL A 28 -16.62 42.37 -3.27
CA VAL A 28 -17.62 42.96 -2.36
C VAL A 28 -18.46 43.99 -3.13
N LEU A 29 -19.72 43.65 -3.43
CA LEU A 29 -20.74 44.64 -3.79
C LEU A 29 -21.92 44.59 -2.80
N SER A 30 -21.93 45.58 -1.91
CA SER A 30 -23.07 45.95 -1.08
C SER A 30 -24.20 46.54 -1.95
N CYS A 31 -25.43 46.01 -1.85
CA CYS A 31 -26.66 46.77 -1.53
C CYS A 31 -27.98 45.94 -1.59
N SER A 32 -28.67 45.86 -0.45
CA SER A 32 -30.14 45.94 -0.19
C SER A 32 -31.17 45.01 -0.86
N SER A 33 -31.65 44.06 -0.04
CA SER A 33 -33.07 43.73 0.34
C SER A 33 -34.21 43.61 -0.70
N ASP A 34 -34.92 42.48 -0.58
CA ASP A 34 -36.29 42.09 -1.03
C ASP A 34 -36.52 41.81 -2.54
N ASP A 35 -36.57 40.53 -2.92
CA ASP A 35 -37.80 39.74 -3.20
C ASP A 35 -37.41 38.36 -3.79
N GLY A 36 -38.06 37.29 -3.34
CA GLY A 36 -37.72 35.90 -3.66
C GLY A 36 -38.00 35.46 -5.11
N GLY A 37 -37.13 34.57 -5.61
CA GLY A 37 -37.23 33.84 -6.87
C GLY A 37 -35.89 33.14 -7.14
N GLY A 38 -35.94 31.87 -7.56
CA GLY A 38 -34.82 30.91 -7.65
C GLY A 38 -33.48 31.48 -8.10
N GLY A 39 -32.42 31.07 -7.41
CA GLY A 39 -31.05 31.45 -7.73
C GLY A 39 -30.60 30.72 -8.98
N ASP A 40 -30.72 31.37 -10.14
CA ASP A 40 -29.95 30.98 -11.33
C ASP A 40 -28.47 31.22 -10.98
N ALA A 41 -27.69 30.14 -10.89
CA ALA A 41 -26.24 30.21 -10.77
C ALA A 41 -25.69 31.02 -11.97
N ALA A 42 -24.69 31.87 -11.73
CA ALA A 42 -24.05 32.61 -12.82
C ALA A 42 -23.32 31.61 -13.73
N PRO A 43 -23.34 31.80 -15.07
CA PRO A 43 -22.70 30.86 -16.00
C PRO A 43 -21.20 30.77 -15.75
N ASP A 44 -20.66 29.55 -15.80
CA ASP A 44 -19.23 29.31 -15.65
C ASP A 44 -18.48 29.89 -16.86
N PRO A 45 -17.52 30.80 -16.66
CA PRO A 45 -16.82 31.46 -17.76
C PRO A 45 -15.93 30.52 -18.59
N SER A 46 -15.68 29.29 -18.14
CA SER A 46 -14.90 28.27 -18.84
C SER A 46 -15.72 27.44 -19.85
N LEU A 47 -17.04 27.36 -19.67
CA LEU A 47 -17.93 26.57 -20.51
C LEU A 47 -18.36 27.32 -21.78
N SER A 48 -18.52 26.59 -22.88
CA SER A 48 -19.25 27.09 -24.04
C SER A 48 -20.73 27.27 -23.71
N GLN A 49 -21.45 28.05 -24.53
CA GLN A 49 -22.90 28.24 -24.36
C GLN A 49 -23.69 26.92 -24.46
N GLU A 50 -23.17 25.96 -25.23
CA GLU A 50 -23.80 24.65 -25.41
C GLU A 50 -23.58 23.77 -24.18
N GLU A 51 -22.34 23.71 -23.68
CA GLU A 51 -22.02 23.01 -22.43
C GLU A 51 -22.79 23.59 -21.24
N GLN A 52 -22.87 24.91 -21.12
CA GLN A 52 -23.67 25.54 -20.06
C GLN A 52 -25.15 25.12 -20.12
N ALA A 53 -25.72 25.00 -21.33
CA ALA A 53 -27.11 24.57 -21.47
C ALA A 53 -27.30 23.11 -21.02
N ILE A 54 -26.33 22.24 -21.29
CA ILE A 54 -26.34 20.84 -20.83
C ILE A 54 -26.28 20.79 -19.29
N VAL A 55 -25.39 21.59 -18.68
CA VAL A 55 -25.27 21.69 -17.22
C VAL A 55 -26.57 22.21 -16.60
N ASP A 56 -27.18 23.25 -17.19
CA ASP A 56 -28.45 23.81 -16.71
C ASP A 56 -29.60 22.78 -16.80
N ASP A 57 -29.67 22.02 -17.91
CA ASP A 57 -30.68 20.98 -18.12
C ASP A 57 -30.49 19.80 -17.13
N ALA A 58 -29.24 19.37 -16.91
CA ALA A 58 -28.90 18.32 -15.94
C ALA A 58 -29.26 18.75 -14.50
N ARG A 59 -28.93 19.98 -14.11
CA ARG A 59 -29.29 20.52 -12.79
C ARG A 59 -30.81 20.63 -12.61
N GLN A 60 -31.53 21.05 -13.65
CA GLN A 60 -33.00 21.10 -13.61
C GLN A 60 -33.62 19.71 -13.48
N TRP A 61 -33.03 18.69 -14.08
CA TRP A 61 -33.50 17.32 -13.95
C TRP A 61 -33.29 16.81 -12.51
N LEU A 62 -32.12 17.07 -11.91
CA LEU A 62 -31.84 16.72 -10.51
C LEU A 62 -32.83 17.35 -9.51
N ASP A 63 -33.21 18.62 -9.70
CA ASP A 63 -34.24 19.31 -8.89
C ASP A 63 -35.60 18.59 -8.91
N GLY A 64 -35.87 17.81 -9.97
CA GLY A 64 -37.08 17.02 -10.14
C GLY A 64 -36.95 15.55 -9.74
N ALA A 65 -35.75 15.07 -9.43
CA ALA A 65 -35.47 13.66 -9.19
C ALA A 65 -35.97 13.22 -7.81
N PRO A 66 -36.91 12.25 -7.71
CA PRO A 66 -37.44 11.80 -6.42
C PRO A 66 -36.40 11.23 -5.44
N ALA A 67 -35.27 10.71 -5.95
CA ALA A 67 -34.20 10.13 -5.14
C ALA A 67 -33.28 11.19 -4.50
N VAL A 68 -33.33 12.46 -4.93
CA VAL A 68 -32.48 13.53 -4.41
C VAL A 68 -33.32 14.44 -3.51
N ALA A 69 -33.00 14.49 -2.21
CA ALA A 69 -33.73 15.35 -1.28
C ALA A 69 -33.44 16.84 -1.53
N ASP A 70 -34.44 17.72 -1.34
CA ASP A 70 -34.31 19.19 -1.54
C ASP A 70 -33.09 19.78 -0.81
N ALA A 71 -32.82 19.32 0.42
CA ALA A 71 -31.70 19.80 1.23
C ALA A 71 -30.34 19.41 0.65
N THR A 72 -30.22 18.18 0.16
CA THR A 72 -29.03 17.65 -0.52
C THR A 72 -28.83 18.36 -1.86
N PHE A 73 -29.90 18.58 -2.63
CA PHE A 73 -29.84 19.33 -3.89
C PHE A 73 -29.30 20.76 -3.71
N ASP A 74 -29.71 21.46 -2.66
CA ASP A 74 -29.25 22.83 -2.36
C ASP A 74 -27.74 22.90 -2.09
N SER A 75 -27.10 21.79 -1.70
CA SER A 75 -25.65 21.69 -1.47
C SER A 75 -24.83 21.36 -2.72
N LEU A 76 -25.47 21.09 -3.86
CA LEU A 76 -24.76 20.66 -5.08
C LEU A 76 -24.11 21.82 -5.82
N VAL A 77 -22.82 21.67 -6.12
CA VAL A 77 -22.02 22.56 -6.98
C VAL A 77 -21.58 21.83 -8.24
N PHE A 78 -21.54 22.52 -9.38
CA PHE A 78 -20.98 21.94 -10.61
C PHE A 78 -19.48 21.73 -10.43
N SER A 79 -18.99 20.49 -10.62
CA SER A 79 -17.58 20.13 -10.44
C SER A 79 -16.89 19.75 -11.75
N GLY A 80 -17.61 19.16 -12.71
CA GLY A 80 -16.99 18.65 -13.92
C GLY A 80 -17.92 18.33 -15.06
N LEU A 81 -17.34 18.27 -16.27
CA LEU A 81 -18.00 17.80 -17.47
C LEU A 81 -17.02 16.96 -18.29
N THR A 82 -17.38 15.70 -18.51
CA THR A 82 -16.59 14.73 -19.28
C THR A 82 -17.40 14.22 -20.47
N ARG A 83 -16.74 13.74 -21.52
CA ARG A 83 -17.42 13.18 -22.70
C ARG A 83 -16.96 11.75 -22.95
N SER A 84 -17.92 10.88 -23.20
CA SER A 84 -17.70 9.61 -23.86
C SER A 84 -18.44 9.62 -25.21
N PRO A 85 -18.22 8.64 -26.10
CA PRO A 85 -18.95 8.59 -27.36
C PRO A 85 -20.46 8.71 -27.14
N ASN A 86 -21.10 9.65 -27.85
CA ASN A 86 -22.55 9.90 -27.79
C ASN A 86 -23.13 10.36 -26.43
N VAL A 87 -22.32 10.55 -25.38
CA VAL A 87 -22.80 10.91 -24.03
C VAL A 87 -21.91 11.99 -23.42
N THR A 88 -22.55 13.02 -22.85
CA THR A 88 -21.92 14.00 -21.99
C THR A 88 -22.27 13.69 -20.53
N HIS A 89 -21.26 13.60 -19.67
CA HIS A 89 -21.37 13.32 -18.24
C HIS A 89 -21.22 14.64 -17.49
N VAL A 90 -22.19 14.98 -16.65
CA VAL A 90 -22.18 16.23 -15.87
C VAL A 90 -22.09 15.88 -14.39
N THR A 91 -20.97 16.23 -13.77
CA THR A 91 -20.72 15.92 -12.35
C THR A 91 -21.09 17.13 -11.49
N PHE A 92 -21.84 16.85 -10.43
CA PHE A 92 -22.10 17.78 -9.34
C PHE A 92 -21.58 17.18 -8.04
N ALA A 93 -20.69 17.91 -7.37
CA ALA A 93 -20.19 17.53 -6.04
C ALA A 93 -21.06 18.16 -4.95
N GLN A 94 -21.15 17.48 -3.81
CA GLN A 94 -21.79 18.04 -2.62
C GLN A 94 -20.82 18.98 -1.89
N GLU A 95 -21.26 20.19 -1.53
CA GLU A 95 -20.44 21.21 -0.87
C GLU A 95 -21.17 21.87 0.30
N TYR A 96 -20.48 22.01 1.43
CA TYR A 96 -20.93 22.82 2.56
C TYR A 96 -19.85 23.81 2.99
N ASP A 97 -20.24 25.07 3.20
CA ASP A 97 -19.36 26.16 3.65
C ASP A 97 -18.08 26.37 2.80
N GLY A 98 -18.12 26.00 1.51
CA GLY A 98 -16.97 26.13 0.60
C GLY A 98 -16.03 24.93 0.59
N HIS A 99 -16.41 23.82 1.21
CA HIS A 99 -15.64 22.58 1.29
C HIS A 99 -16.46 21.41 0.74
N LEU A 100 -15.82 20.58 -0.07
CA LEU A 100 -16.46 19.41 -0.68
C LEU A 100 -16.71 18.33 0.36
N VAL A 101 -17.79 17.57 0.19
CA VAL A 101 -17.98 16.31 0.89
C VAL A 101 -17.22 15.22 0.16
N GLN A 102 -16.36 14.52 0.89
CA GLN A 102 -15.50 13.46 0.40
C GLN A 102 -16.37 12.40 -0.28
N ASP A 103 -16.02 12.10 -1.54
CA ASP A 103 -16.61 11.04 -2.35
C ASP A 103 -18.14 11.17 -2.64
N ALA A 104 -18.76 12.28 -2.21
CA ALA A 104 -20.18 12.54 -2.42
C ALA A 104 -20.44 13.40 -3.66
N GLU A 105 -20.69 12.73 -4.78
CA GLU A 105 -21.06 13.36 -6.04
C GLU A 105 -22.22 12.66 -6.76
N VAL A 106 -22.81 13.38 -7.72
CA VAL A 106 -23.80 12.83 -8.65
C VAL A 106 -23.37 13.15 -10.08
N VAL A 107 -23.32 12.12 -10.93
CA VAL A 107 -22.97 12.23 -12.34
C VAL A 107 -24.22 12.02 -13.19
N VAL A 108 -24.66 13.04 -13.91
CA VAL A 108 -25.82 12.97 -14.80
C VAL A 108 -25.38 12.65 -16.23
N HIS A 109 -26.01 11.66 -16.85
CA HIS A 109 -25.67 11.21 -18.21
C HIS A 109 -26.63 11.77 -19.25
N VAL A 110 -26.08 12.56 -20.19
CA VAL A 110 -26.84 13.26 -21.22
C VAL A 110 -26.42 12.76 -22.60
N ARG A 111 -27.28 12.00 -23.27
CA ARG A 111 -27.05 11.51 -24.63
C ARG A 111 -27.09 12.68 -25.63
N ASP A 112 -26.32 12.55 -26.70
CA ASP A 112 -26.36 13.43 -27.86
C ASP A 112 -27.80 13.72 -28.32
N GLY A 113 -28.17 14.99 -28.31
CA GLY A 113 -29.55 15.43 -28.56
C GLY A 113 -30.30 15.88 -27.29
N GLY A 114 -29.67 15.77 -26.12
CA GLY A 114 -30.16 16.32 -24.85
C GLY A 114 -31.09 15.39 -24.06
N GLU A 115 -31.07 14.08 -24.36
CA GLU A 115 -31.84 13.10 -23.61
C GLU A 115 -31.06 12.66 -22.37
N ILE A 116 -31.62 12.85 -21.18
CA ILE A 116 -31.03 12.34 -19.94
C ILE A 116 -31.38 10.86 -19.81
N THR A 117 -30.36 10.02 -19.68
CA THR A 117 -30.52 8.56 -19.59
C THR A 117 -30.58 8.06 -18.15
N GLY A 118 -30.09 8.85 -17.20
CA GLY A 118 -30.01 8.52 -15.79
C GLY A 118 -28.89 9.30 -15.09
N ALA A 119 -28.56 8.89 -13.88
CA ALA A 119 -27.43 9.42 -13.12
C ALA A 119 -26.84 8.37 -12.18
N ASN A 120 -25.56 8.47 -11.85
CA ASN A 120 -24.95 7.77 -10.72
C ASN A 120 -24.90 8.69 -9.51
N ASN A 121 -25.33 8.20 -8.36
CA ASN A 121 -25.61 9.00 -7.17
C ASN A 121 -24.86 8.45 -5.96
N ALA A 122 -23.84 9.18 -5.51
CA ALA A 122 -23.09 8.94 -4.26
C ALA A 122 -23.40 10.00 -3.19
N LEU A 123 -24.48 10.78 -3.37
CA LEU A 123 -24.79 11.87 -2.45
C LEU A 123 -25.17 11.36 -1.06
N VAL A 124 -24.72 12.06 -0.03
CA VAL A 124 -24.99 11.68 1.36
C VAL A 124 -26.01 12.63 1.99
N ASP A 125 -26.93 12.08 2.78
CA ASP A 125 -27.96 12.84 3.49
C ASP A 125 -27.43 13.50 4.79
N ALA A 126 -26.18 13.21 5.17
CA ALA A 126 -25.53 13.78 6.34
C ALA A 126 -25.31 15.30 6.22
N THR A 127 -25.29 15.99 7.36
CA THR A 127 -25.11 17.45 7.42
C THR A 127 -24.01 17.86 8.41
N PRO A 128 -23.35 19.02 8.24
CA PRO A 128 -22.33 19.48 9.17
C PRO A 128 -22.85 19.63 10.61
N ALA A 129 -22.10 19.11 11.59
CA ALA A 129 -22.46 19.17 13.00
C ALA A 129 -22.48 20.60 13.57
N GLY A 130 -21.72 21.52 12.95
CA GLY A 130 -21.68 22.96 13.23
C GLY A 130 -20.66 23.35 14.31
N GLY A 131 -19.82 24.36 14.01
CA GLY A 131 -18.77 24.84 14.92
C GLY A 131 -17.34 24.79 14.34
N ASP A 132 -17.23 24.52 13.04
CA ASP A 132 -16.09 23.82 12.46
C ASP A 132 -15.11 24.79 11.78
N GLU A 133 -14.39 25.55 12.60
CA GLU A 133 -13.12 26.13 12.15
C GLU A 133 -12.02 25.12 12.45
N PRO A 134 -11.11 24.83 11.51
CA PRO A 134 -10.02 23.89 11.75
C PRO A 134 -9.17 24.35 12.94
N ALA A 135 -9.04 23.49 13.95
CA ALA A 135 -8.16 23.71 15.10
C ALA A 135 -6.71 23.29 14.78
N VAL A 136 -6.56 22.33 13.86
CA VAL A 136 -5.28 21.84 13.33
C VAL A 136 -4.91 22.65 12.10
N SER A 137 -3.67 23.13 12.02
CA SER A 137 -3.22 23.89 10.84
C SER A 137 -2.94 22.97 9.66
N ALA A 138 -2.99 23.51 8.43
CA ALA A 138 -2.63 22.74 7.24
C ALA A 138 -1.20 22.18 7.32
N ASP A 139 -0.24 22.93 7.89
CA ASP A 139 1.13 22.43 8.04
C ASP A 139 1.20 21.26 9.04
N ASP A 140 0.51 21.37 10.19
CA ASP A 140 0.43 20.26 11.16
C ASP A 140 -0.27 19.03 10.55
N ALA A 141 -1.30 19.24 9.73
CA ALA A 141 -2.00 18.16 9.04
C ALA A 141 -1.11 17.47 8.00
N ARG A 142 -0.30 18.23 7.26
CA ARG A 142 0.68 17.69 6.31
C ARG A 142 1.70 16.80 7.02
N ASP A 143 2.24 17.28 8.14
CA ASP A 143 3.23 16.53 8.93
C ASP A 143 2.62 15.25 9.50
N ARG A 144 1.37 15.31 10.00
CA ARG A 144 0.64 14.13 10.49
C ARG A 144 0.35 13.13 9.37
N ALA A 145 -0.04 13.62 8.20
CA ALA A 145 -0.30 12.76 7.05
C ALA A 145 0.95 12.00 6.60
N GLY A 146 2.10 12.68 6.52
CA GLY A 146 3.37 12.02 6.22
C GLY A 146 3.77 10.95 7.24
N LYS A 147 3.38 11.10 8.51
CA LYS A 147 3.64 10.11 9.57
C LYS A 147 2.66 8.94 9.59
N ALA A 148 1.50 9.09 8.96
CA ALA A 148 0.43 8.09 9.01
C ALA A 148 0.55 7.00 7.94
N VAL A 149 1.50 7.13 7.01
CA VAL A 149 1.65 6.20 5.89
C VAL A 149 2.79 5.23 6.13
N GLN A 150 2.69 4.04 5.56
CA GLN A 150 3.82 3.12 5.52
C GLN A 150 4.84 3.62 4.50
N GLY A 151 6.06 3.80 4.99
CA GLY A 151 7.23 4.11 4.20
C GLY A 151 7.69 5.54 4.24
N THR A 152 8.88 5.77 3.67
CA THR A 152 9.55 7.08 3.76
C THR A 152 8.86 8.11 2.85
N PRO A 153 8.21 9.17 3.39
CA PRO A 153 7.55 10.17 2.57
C PRO A 153 8.56 10.98 1.76
N VAL A 154 8.36 11.04 0.44
CA VAL A 154 9.19 11.82 -0.50
C VAL A 154 8.47 13.03 -1.05
N GLU A 155 7.13 12.98 -1.12
CA GLU A 155 6.28 14.07 -1.55
C GLU A 155 5.00 14.09 -0.73
N THR A 156 4.50 15.28 -0.42
CA THR A 156 3.23 15.44 0.27
C THR A 156 2.52 16.66 -0.30
N ASP A 157 1.27 16.46 -0.73
CA ASP A 157 0.47 17.49 -1.35
C ASP A 157 0.09 18.60 -0.38
N ASP A 158 -0.45 19.70 -0.92
CA ASP A 158 -1.05 20.75 -0.11
C ASP A 158 -2.38 20.25 0.49
N PRO A 159 -2.56 20.26 1.82
CA PRO A 159 -3.78 19.77 2.44
C PRO A 159 -5.03 20.55 2.02
N GLU A 160 -6.09 19.81 1.70
CA GLU A 160 -7.40 20.34 1.32
C GLU A 160 -8.43 20.06 2.42
N LEU A 161 -9.25 21.05 2.77
CA LEU A 161 -10.36 20.85 3.71
C LEU A 161 -11.55 20.20 3.00
N VAL A 162 -12.00 19.07 3.53
CA VAL A 162 -13.14 18.29 3.07
C VAL A 162 -14.05 17.89 4.24
N TRP A 163 -15.29 17.51 3.93
CA TRP A 163 -16.23 16.91 4.88
C TRP A 163 -16.25 15.39 4.72
N VAL A 164 -16.11 14.64 5.80
CA VAL A 164 -16.18 13.17 5.81
C VAL A 164 -17.46 12.74 6.52
N GLN A 165 -18.20 11.78 5.96
CA GLN A 165 -19.40 11.26 6.60
C GLN A 165 -19.04 10.34 7.77
N SER A 166 -19.70 10.56 8.91
CA SER A 166 -19.73 9.64 10.04
C SER A 166 -21.13 9.63 10.62
N GLY A 167 -21.88 8.56 10.35
CA GLY A 167 -23.28 8.48 10.73
C GLY A 167 -24.15 9.51 10.01
N ASP A 168 -24.97 10.23 10.79
CA ASP A 168 -25.85 11.30 10.32
C ASP A 168 -25.16 12.68 10.30
N GLN A 169 -23.84 12.72 10.53
CA GLN A 169 -23.06 13.96 10.63
C GLN A 169 -21.91 13.98 9.61
N LEU A 170 -21.54 15.20 9.21
CA LEU A 170 -20.30 15.47 8.49
C LEU A 170 -19.25 16.05 9.43
N VAL A 171 -18.05 15.49 9.41
CA VAL A 171 -16.89 15.95 10.18
C VAL A 171 -15.88 16.61 9.25
N LEU A 172 -15.32 17.75 9.69
CA LEU A 172 -14.33 18.49 8.92
C LEU A 172 -12.95 17.79 9.04
N ALA A 173 -12.33 17.49 7.90
CA ALA A 173 -11.03 16.83 7.82
C ALA A 173 -10.10 17.50 6.79
N TRP A 174 -8.81 17.31 6.95
CA TRP A 174 -7.78 17.59 5.96
C TRP A 174 -7.54 16.34 5.12
N ARG A 175 -7.72 16.44 3.81
CA ARG A 175 -7.30 15.43 2.83
C ARG A 175 -5.91 15.77 2.32
N VAL A 176 -4.99 14.81 2.38
CA VAL A 176 -3.59 14.98 2.01
C VAL A 176 -3.13 13.79 1.17
N GLY A 177 -2.59 14.06 -0.02
CA GLY A 177 -1.88 13.05 -0.81
C GLY A 177 -0.45 12.90 -0.30
N VAL A 178 0.01 11.66 -0.08
CA VAL A 178 1.39 11.36 0.34
C VAL A 178 2.00 10.34 -0.61
N ARG A 179 3.26 10.56 -1.00
CA ARG A 179 4.08 9.58 -1.74
C ARG A 179 5.20 9.08 -0.88
N THR A 180 5.46 7.79 -0.92
CA THR A 180 6.56 7.12 -0.21
C THR A 180 7.53 6.45 -1.19
N SER A 181 8.79 6.25 -0.78
CA SER A 181 9.81 5.58 -1.61
C SER A 181 10.36 4.29 -1.03
N ASP A 182 10.09 4.02 0.25
CA ASP A 182 10.53 2.80 0.91
C ASP A 182 9.57 2.44 2.05
N PRO A 183 8.57 1.56 1.81
CA PRO A 183 8.26 1.01 0.49
C PRO A 183 7.56 2.07 -0.40
N THR A 184 7.56 1.86 -1.73
CA THR A 184 7.06 2.87 -2.68
C THR A 184 5.54 2.88 -2.65
N GLY A 185 4.87 4.02 -2.51
CA GLY A 185 3.42 4.01 -2.44
C GLY A 185 2.80 5.38 -2.56
N SER A 186 1.51 5.38 -2.85
CA SER A 186 0.71 6.60 -2.99
C SER A 186 -0.49 6.49 -2.08
N TRP A 187 -0.72 7.49 -1.24
CA TRP A 187 -1.68 7.42 -0.15
C TRP A 187 -2.61 8.63 -0.14
N ARG A 188 -3.88 8.41 0.19
CA ARG A 188 -4.83 9.43 0.60
C ARG A 188 -5.00 9.37 2.11
N VAL A 189 -4.60 10.44 2.79
CA VAL A 189 -4.73 10.54 4.24
C VAL A 189 -5.80 11.56 4.61
N LEU A 190 -6.73 11.15 5.46
CA LEU A 190 -7.78 11.99 6.04
C LEU A 190 -7.44 12.27 7.51
N VAL A 191 -7.15 13.52 7.86
CA VAL A 191 -6.81 13.96 9.22
C VAL A 191 -7.93 14.83 9.79
N ASN A 192 -8.53 14.44 10.90
CA ASN A 192 -9.59 15.21 11.57
C ASN A 192 -9.12 16.65 11.84
N ALA A 193 -9.82 17.65 11.29
CA ALA A 193 -9.37 19.03 11.32
C ALA A 193 -9.48 19.69 12.71
N THR A 194 -10.15 19.03 13.66
CA THR A 194 -10.36 19.51 15.02
C THR A 194 -9.45 18.82 16.03
N THR A 195 -9.32 17.49 15.96
CA THR A 195 -8.48 16.70 16.89
C THR A 195 -7.07 16.45 16.36
N GLY A 196 -6.93 16.40 15.04
CA GLY A 196 -5.70 16.02 14.34
C GLY A 196 -5.47 14.53 14.25
N GLU A 197 -6.41 13.71 14.71
CA GLU A 197 -6.29 12.26 14.59
C GLU A 197 -6.47 11.84 13.13
N THR A 198 -5.74 10.81 12.71
CA THR A 198 -5.93 10.22 11.38
C THR A 198 -7.22 9.41 11.38
N ILE A 199 -8.12 9.72 10.46
CA ILE A 199 -9.36 8.96 10.22
C ILE A 199 -9.02 7.76 9.33
N GLU A 200 -8.26 8.01 8.27
CA GLU A 200 -7.91 7.01 7.26
C GLU A 200 -6.55 7.36 6.64
N ALA A 201 -5.72 6.36 6.36
CA ALA A 201 -4.54 6.48 5.52
C ALA A 201 -4.56 5.35 4.49
N ALA A 202 -5.36 5.55 3.44
CA ALA A 202 -5.61 4.49 2.47
C ALA A 202 -4.69 4.62 1.26
N GLN A 203 -4.13 3.49 0.84
CA GLN A 203 -3.26 3.45 -0.32
C GLN A 203 -4.11 3.58 -1.60
N VAL A 204 -3.76 4.53 -2.47
CA VAL A 204 -4.46 4.83 -3.73
C VAL A 204 -3.75 4.25 -4.95
N ALA A 205 -2.57 3.64 -4.81
CA ALA A 205 -1.89 2.86 -5.85
C ALA A 205 -0.86 1.90 -5.25
N THR A 206 -0.65 0.74 -5.88
CA THR A 206 0.07 -0.40 -5.30
C THR A 206 1.55 -0.13 -5.02
N ASP A 207 2.02 -0.83 -3.98
CA ASP A 207 3.39 -0.76 -3.48
C ASP A 207 4.32 -1.76 -4.19
N ARG A 208 5.59 -1.37 -4.34
CA ARG A 208 6.74 -2.25 -4.62
C ARG A 208 6.86 -3.46 -3.69
N HIS A 209 6.33 -3.42 -2.46
CA HIS A 209 6.38 -4.53 -1.48
C HIS A 209 5.07 -5.32 -1.31
N ARG A 210 3.95 -4.90 -1.90
CA ARG A 210 2.63 -5.56 -1.78
C ARG A 210 2.49 -6.88 -2.58
N LEU A 211 3.58 -7.36 -3.18
CA LEU A 211 3.59 -8.53 -4.06
C LEU A 211 4.74 -9.49 -3.71
N GLY A 212 4.78 -9.93 -2.45
CA GLY A 212 5.55 -11.10 -2.00
C GLY A 212 7.07 -10.93 -1.94
N PRO A 213 7.78 -11.71 -1.09
CA PRO A 213 9.23 -11.70 -1.11
C PRO A 213 9.75 -12.29 -2.43
N PRO A 214 10.83 -11.72 -3.00
CA PRO A 214 11.49 -12.29 -4.17
C PRO A 214 11.95 -13.71 -3.84
N ARG A 215 11.55 -14.68 -4.66
CA ARG A 215 12.13 -16.02 -4.58
C ARG A 215 13.63 -15.89 -4.88
N PRO A 216 14.54 -16.46 -4.06
CA PRO A 216 15.96 -16.46 -4.38
C PRO A 216 16.22 -17.39 -5.58
N GLY A 217 16.08 -16.83 -6.78
CA GLY A 217 16.50 -17.43 -8.03
C GLY A 217 17.94 -17.03 -8.33
N GLN A 218 18.85 -18.01 -8.36
CA GLN A 218 20.20 -17.84 -8.89
C GLN A 218 20.16 -17.45 -10.39
N ALA A 219 19.93 -16.17 -10.68
CA ALA A 219 20.17 -15.57 -12.01
C ALA A 219 20.47 -14.06 -11.98
N ALA A 220 20.45 -13.38 -10.83
CA ALA A 220 20.93 -12.00 -10.69
C ALA A 220 22.48 -11.92 -10.66
N MET A 221 23.15 -12.49 -11.66
CA MET A 221 24.56 -12.20 -11.97
C MET A 221 24.82 -12.45 -13.46
N THR A 222 24.37 -11.52 -14.30
CA THR A 222 25.25 -10.86 -15.29
C THR A 222 24.67 -9.52 -15.75
N ALA A 223 24.78 -8.51 -14.88
CA ALA A 223 25.07 -7.16 -15.35
C ALA A 223 26.47 -7.18 -16.03
N ALA A 224 26.51 -7.59 -17.30
CA ALA A 224 27.65 -7.40 -18.19
C ALA A 224 27.08 -6.94 -19.54
N ALA A 225 27.09 -5.66 -19.91
CA ALA A 225 28.25 -4.78 -19.81
C ALA A 225 27.88 -3.29 -19.93
N THR A 226 27.96 -2.56 -18.82
CA THR A 226 28.51 -1.19 -18.83
C THR A 226 30.03 -1.29 -18.98
N GLY A 227 30.50 -1.34 -20.23
CA GLY A 227 31.92 -1.43 -20.51
C GLY A 227 32.26 -1.31 -21.97
N SER A 228 32.74 -0.13 -22.38
CA SER A 228 33.43 0.09 -23.65
C SER A 228 34.58 -0.93 -23.85
N VAL A 229 34.31 -2.06 -24.52
CA VAL A 229 35.33 -2.98 -25.02
C VAL A 229 35.31 -2.97 -26.54
N LYS A 230 36.38 -2.42 -27.12
CA LYS A 230 36.70 -2.59 -28.54
C LYS A 230 36.87 -4.08 -28.86
N GLY A 231 35.87 -4.65 -29.54
CA GLY A 231 36.01 -5.91 -30.26
C GLY A 231 34.87 -6.88 -30.01
N VAL A 232 33.66 -6.57 -30.48
CA VAL A 232 32.59 -7.55 -30.62
C VAL A 232 32.82 -8.32 -31.93
N THR A 233 32.98 -9.63 -31.83
CA THR A 233 32.75 -10.54 -32.96
C THR A 233 31.28 -10.42 -33.32
N ALA A 234 30.99 -9.96 -34.54
CA ALA A 234 29.64 -9.82 -35.08
C ALA A 234 28.80 -11.07 -34.80
N GLN A 235 27.74 -10.90 -34.01
CA GLN A 235 26.59 -11.81 -34.02
C GLN A 235 26.05 -11.85 -35.45
N ALA A 236 25.59 -13.01 -35.91
CA ALA A 236 25.11 -13.16 -37.27
C ALA A 236 23.90 -12.24 -37.51
N ALA A 237 23.85 -11.60 -38.67
CA ALA A 237 22.81 -10.66 -39.11
C ALA A 237 21.41 -11.31 -39.33
N ALA A 238 20.98 -12.21 -38.44
CA ALA A 238 19.73 -12.96 -38.55
C ALA A 238 18.78 -12.75 -37.35
N ASP A 239 19.18 -11.97 -36.35
CA ASP A 239 18.44 -11.70 -35.10
C ASP A 239 17.99 -10.23 -34.97
N GLU A 240 18.09 -9.44 -36.04
CA GLU A 240 17.65 -8.03 -36.12
C GLU A 240 16.41 -7.94 -37.03
N CYS A 241 15.38 -7.17 -36.64
CA CYS A 241 14.20 -6.94 -37.47
C CYS A 241 14.51 -6.01 -38.66
N GLU A 242 13.68 -6.05 -39.72
CA GLU A 242 13.78 -5.06 -40.79
C GLU A 242 13.02 -3.79 -40.38
N LEU A 243 13.75 -2.73 -40.03
CA LEU A 243 13.16 -1.45 -39.64
C LEU A 243 12.66 -0.64 -40.85
N PRO A 244 11.49 0.02 -40.73
CA PRO A 244 11.02 1.01 -41.70
C PRO A 244 11.83 2.31 -41.67
N GLU A 245 11.39 3.33 -42.41
CA GLU A 245 12.01 4.66 -42.31
C GLU A 245 11.82 5.22 -40.90
N ALA A 246 12.92 5.74 -40.31
CA ALA A 246 12.92 6.36 -39.00
C ALA A 246 11.92 7.54 -38.91
N PRO A 247 11.31 7.79 -37.73
CA PRO A 247 11.51 7.08 -36.47
C PRO A 247 10.83 5.69 -36.42
N SER A 248 11.53 4.69 -35.89
CA SER A 248 11.07 3.29 -35.87
C SER A 248 11.72 2.46 -34.77
N ALA A 249 11.13 1.34 -34.36
CA ALA A 249 11.72 0.38 -33.43
C ALA A 249 11.46 -1.08 -33.83
N CYS A 250 12.28 -2.03 -33.35
CA CYS A 250 11.85 -3.42 -33.34
C CYS A 250 11.06 -3.68 -32.06
N VAL A 251 9.92 -4.34 -32.20
CA VAL A 251 9.01 -4.68 -31.10
C VAL A 251 8.51 -6.10 -31.29
N PHE A 252 8.09 -6.75 -30.20
CA PHE A 252 7.20 -7.90 -30.31
C PHE A 252 5.79 -7.39 -30.62
N LEU A 253 5.22 -7.84 -31.75
CA LEU A 253 3.85 -7.53 -32.18
C LEU A 253 3.04 -8.78 -32.57
N PRO A 254 2.15 -9.32 -31.70
CA PRO A 254 2.06 -9.09 -30.25
C PRO A 254 3.26 -9.79 -29.56
N ASP A 255 3.12 -10.38 -28.38
CA ASP A 255 4.24 -11.12 -27.79
C ASP A 255 4.70 -12.35 -28.63
N PRO A 256 5.91 -12.87 -28.36
CA PRO A 256 6.47 -14.02 -29.07
C PRO A 256 5.67 -15.32 -28.94
N ILE A 257 4.90 -15.50 -27.86
CA ILE A 257 4.11 -16.72 -27.66
C ILE A 257 2.97 -16.75 -28.67
N TYR A 258 2.18 -15.68 -28.78
CA TYR A 258 1.15 -15.63 -29.81
C TYR A 258 1.76 -15.61 -31.21
N ALA A 259 2.81 -14.81 -31.46
CA ALA A 259 3.44 -14.71 -32.79
C ALA A 259 4.03 -16.06 -33.28
N SER A 260 4.43 -16.94 -32.36
CA SER A 260 4.89 -18.30 -32.67
C SER A 260 3.77 -19.32 -32.91
N GLY A 261 2.51 -18.96 -32.63
CA GLY A 261 1.36 -19.87 -32.65
C GLY A 261 1.16 -20.67 -31.36
N GLY A 262 1.60 -20.15 -30.22
CA GLY A 262 1.51 -20.78 -28.90
C GLY A 262 2.59 -21.82 -28.63
N SER A 263 3.73 -21.74 -29.31
CA SER A 263 4.85 -22.68 -29.08
C SER A 263 6.19 -22.05 -29.43
N LEU A 264 6.86 -21.56 -28.39
CA LEU A 264 8.24 -21.10 -28.46
C LEU A 264 9.17 -22.16 -27.83
N ALA A 265 10.27 -22.49 -28.52
CA ALA A 265 11.18 -23.55 -28.06
C ALA A 265 12.10 -23.12 -26.91
N SER A 266 12.41 -21.82 -26.84
CA SER A 266 13.15 -21.16 -25.77
C SER A 266 13.00 -19.65 -25.95
N GLU A 267 13.09 -18.87 -24.88
CA GLU A 267 13.17 -17.41 -24.92
C GLU A 267 14.22 -16.86 -25.90
N SER A 268 15.36 -17.54 -26.09
CA SER A 268 16.40 -17.12 -27.03
C SER A 268 15.98 -17.13 -28.51
N ASP A 269 14.86 -17.80 -28.83
CA ASP A 269 14.29 -17.84 -30.18
C ASP A 269 13.31 -16.67 -30.44
N ALA A 270 12.95 -15.87 -29.41
CA ALA A 270 11.95 -14.82 -29.47
C ALA A 270 12.26 -13.73 -30.51
N ASN A 271 13.53 -13.33 -30.65
CA ASN A 271 13.95 -12.29 -31.61
C ASN A 271 13.60 -12.60 -33.08
N ARG A 272 13.27 -13.86 -33.42
CA ARG A 272 12.78 -14.23 -34.76
C ARG A 272 11.37 -13.71 -35.06
N PHE A 273 10.65 -13.27 -34.03
CA PHE A 273 9.28 -12.77 -34.09
C PHE A 273 9.19 -11.25 -33.93
N LEU A 274 10.33 -10.55 -33.91
CA LEU A 274 10.34 -9.08 -33.92
C LEU A 274 9.73 -8.53 -35.22
N SER A 275 8.89 -7.51 -35.07
CA SER A 275 8.40 -6.67 -36.15
C SER A 275 9.06 -5.30 -36.09
N GLY A 276 9.38 -4.73 -37.25
CA GLY A 276 9.88 -3.37 -37.35
C GLY A 276 8.72 -2.40 -37.56
N GLU A 277 8.45 -1.54 -36.58
CA GLU A 277 7.30 -0.65 -36.57
C GLU A 277 7.71 0.83 -36.55
N PRO A 278 6.95 1.73 -37.20
CA PRO A 278 7.17 3.16 -37.06
C PRO A 278 6.78 3.62 -35.65
N LEU A 279 7.58 4.51 -35.06
CA LEU A 279 7.21 5.20 -33.83
C LEU A 279 6.49 6.50 -34.18
N LEU A 280 5.33 6.73 -33.58
CA LEU A 280 4.52 7.94 -33.81
C LEU A 280 4.65 8.88 -32.60
N GLY A 281 4.24 10.14 -32.76
CA GLY A 281 4.07 11.07 -31.63
C GLY A 281 5.34 11.61 -30.96
N LEU A 282 6.55 11.21 -31.36
CA LEU A 282 7.80 11.69 -30.74
C LEU A 282 7.96 13.23 -30.85
N ASP A 283 8.32 13.87 -29.75
CA ASP A 283 8.43 15.33 -29.62
C ASP A 283 9.62 15.89 -30.41
N ASP A 284 10.78 15.25 -30.28
CA ASP A 284 11.98 15.55 -31.06
C ASP A 284 12.73 14.26 -31.44
N PRO A 285 12.36 13.58 -32.54
CA PRO A 285 13.06 12.38 -32.98
C PRO A 285 14.56 12.58 -33.22
N ALA A 286 15.02 13.83 -33.46
CA ALA A 286 16.43 14.10 -33.69
C ALA A 286 17.25 14.18 -32.40
N SER A 287 16.60 14.21 -31.23
CA SER A 287 17.26 14.11 -29.92
C SER A 287 17.81 12.71 -29.67
N GLY A 288 17.11 11.68 -30.17
CA GLY A 288 17.36 10.27 -29.85
C GLY A 288 16.60 9.76 -28.62
N GLN A 289 15.79 10.61 -27.97
CA GLN A 289 15.00 10.24 -26.79
C GLN A 289 13.65 9.63 -27.18
N LEU A 290 13.16 8.70 -26.35
CA LEU A 290 11.81 8.11 -26.44
C LEU A 290 10.79 8.92 -25.65
N VAL A 291 10.65 10.19 -26.01
CA VAL A 291 9.70 11.13 -25.42
C VAL A 291 8.74 11.62 -26.50
N GLY A 292 7.45 11.48 -26.25
CA GLY A 292 6.40 11.85 -27.21
C GLY A 292 5.09 12.23 -26.57
N GLU A 293 4.10 12.41 -27.45
CA GLU A 293 2.78 12.97 -27.18
C GLU A 293 2.06 12.31 -26.00
N PHE A 294 2.18 10.98 -25.87
CA PHE A 294 1.46 10.17 -24.88
C PHE A 294 2.38 9.39 -23.95
N VAL A 295 3.67 9.27 -24.26
CA VAL A 295 4.60 8.44 -23.49
C VAL A 295 5.93 9.15 -23.31
N ASN A 296 6.43 9.10 -22.07
CA ASN A 296 7.78 9.44 -21.70
C ASN A 296 8.49 8.18 -21.21
N ALA A 297 9.17 7.47 -22.10
CA ALA A 297 9.96 6.28 -21.79
C ALA A 297 11.45 6.60 -21.51
N ASP A 298 11.75 7.87 -21.21
CA ASP A 298 13.07 8.36 -20.78
C ASP A 298 12.91 9.41 -19.65
N PRO A 299 12.22 9.09 -18.54
CA PRO A 299 12.05 10.02 -17.43
C PRO A 299 13.35 10.20 -16.62
N ASP A 300 13.54 11.39 -16.04
CA ASP A 300 14.81 11.84 -15.40
C ASP A 300 15.21 11.00 -14.16
N ASP A 301 14.25 10.32 -13.55
CA ASP A 301 14.34 9.53 -12.31
C ASP A 301 14.30 8.01 -12.54
N ALA A 302 14.25 7.55 -13.80
CA ALA A 302 14.32 6.13 -14.11
C ALA A 302 15.59 5.48 -13.51
N PRO A 303 15.49 4.29 -12.89
CA PRO A 303 16.65 3.54 -12.38
C PRO A 303 17.66 3.17 -13.47
N VAL A 304 17.19 3.02 -14.71
CA VAL A 304 17.98 2.67 -15.89
C VAL A 304 17.69 3.67 -17.01
N ASP A 305 18.71 4.44 -17.39
CA ASP A 305 18.62 5.39 -18.51
C ASP A 305 18.22 4.68 -19.82
N THR A 306 17.23 5.22 -20.52
CA THR A 306 16.91 4.80 -21.90
C THR A 306 17.98 5.36 -22.84
N PRO A 307 18.64 4.52 -23.67
CA PRO A 307 19.68 5.03 -24.57
C PRO A 307 19.16 6.03 -25.61
N ASP A 308 19.83 7.17 -25.72
CA ASP A 308 19.68 8.08 -26.86
C ASP A 308 20.07 7.38 -28.17
N GLU A 309 19.18 7.30 -29.15
CA GLU A 309 19.43 6.74 -30.49
C GLU A 309 19.45 7.83 -31.58
N PRO A 310 20.62 8.38 -31.97
CA PRO A 310 20.71 9.55 -32.85
C PRO A 310 20.27 9.33 -34.31
N ASP A 311 20.04 8.08 -34.72
CA ASP A 311 19.46 7.73 -36.01
C ASP A 311 17.94 7.51 -35.95
N ALA A 312 17.34 7.72 -34.76
CA ALA A 312 15.93 7.52 -34.46
C ALA A 312 15.45 6.09 -34.75
N GLN A 313 16.28 5.10 -34.41
CA GLN A 313 15.99 3.68 -34.56
C GLN A 313 16.24 2.93 -33.25
N TRP A 314 15.18 2.52 -32.56
CA TRP A 314 15.26 1.92 -31.21
C TRP A 314 15.02 0.40 -31.19
N GLY A 315 15.29 -0.19 -30.02
CA GLY A 315 14.86 -1.53 -29.65
C GLY A 315 15.39 -2.62 -30.57
N GLN A 316 16.72 -2.77 -30.69
CA GLN A 316 17.37 -3.77 -31.56
C GLN A 316 17.16 -5.25 -31.15
N GLY A 317 16.03 -5.57 -30.51
CA GLY A 317 15.62 -6.88 -30.02
C GLY A 317 15.98 -7.13 -28.56
N ARG A 318 15.42 -8.22 -28.01
CA ARG A 318 15.68 -8.67 -26.64
C ARG A 318 17.17 -8.72 -26.31
N GLY A 319 17.51 -8.31 -25.09
CA GLY A 319 18.87 -8.28 -24.56
C GLY A 319 19.73 -7.15 -25.12
N ARG A 320 19.11 -6.17 -25.80
CA ARG A 320 19.76 -4.91 -26.21
C ARG A 320 19.23 -3.78 -25.33
N PRO A 321 20.10 -2.85 -24.90
CA PRO A 321 19.65 -1.67 -24.16
C PRO A 321 18.55 -0.91 -24.92
N GLY A 322 17.52 -0.47 -24.20
CA GLY A 322 16.40 0.30 -24.74
C GLY A 322 15.36 -0.50 -25.52
N PHE A 323 15.41 -1.84 -25.49
CA PHE A 323 14.37 -2.66 -26.11
C PHE A 323 13.05 -2.57 -25.35
N GLU A 324 13.09 -2.70 -24.04
CA GLU A 324 11.94 -2.64 -23.15
C GLU A 324 11.28 -1.24 -23.17
N SER A 325 12.08 -0.16 -23.13
CA SER A 325 11.57 1.21 -23.29
C SER A 325 10.90 1.44 -24.66
N ALA A 326 11.43 0.82 -25.73
CA ALA A 326 10.83 0.91 -27.06
C ALA A 326 9.52 0.10 -27.17
N MET A 327 9.45 -1.05 -26.50
CA MET A 327 8.23 -1.85 -26.34
C MET A 327 7.15 -1.03 -25.62
N ALA A 328 7.48 -0.48 -24.46
CA ALA A 328 6.58 0.34 -23.66
C ALA A 328 6.05 1.54 -24.46
N TYR A 329 6.94 2.32 -25.08
CA TYR A 329 6.56 3.45 -25.92
C TYR A 329 5.60 3.05 -27.04
N TYR A 330 5.93 1.99 -27.78
CA TYR A 330 5.13 1.57 -28.92
C TYR A 330 3.73 1.09 -28.50
N TRP A 331 3.64 0.24 -27.47
CA TRP A 331 2.36 -0.34 -27.07
C TRP A 331 1.42 0.68 -26.46
N ILE A 332 1.91 1.56 -25.59
CA ILE A 332 1.10 2.60 -24.99
C ILE A 332 0.66 3.62 -26.06
N ASP A 333 1.54 4.10 -26.94
CA ASP A 333 1.15 5.00 -28.05
C ASP A 333 0.12 4.35 -28.99
N ARG A 334 0.30 3.07 -29.33
CA ARG A 334 -0.65 2.33 -30.18
C ARG A 334 -2.02 2.24 -29.54
N VAL A 335 -2.10 1.81 -28.29
CA VAL A 335 -3.36 1.65 -27.55
C VAL A 335 -4.04 3.01 -27.35
N GLN A 336 -3.25 4.03 -27.03
CA GLN A 336 -3.77 5.38 -26.87
C GLN A 336 -4.41 5.91 -28.16
N ARG A 337 -3.77 5.69 -29.31
CA ARG A 337 -4.35 6.04 -30.62
C ARG A 337 -5.60 5.22 -30.93
N GLN A 338 -5.63 3.95 -30.52
CA GLN A 338 -6.79 3.09 -30.70
C GLN A 338 -8.02 3.61 -29.92
N ILE A 339 -7.87 4.02 -28.66
CA ILE A 339 -9.00 4.56 -27.90
C ILE A 339 -9.44 5.95 -28.41
N GLN A 340 -8.50 6.76 -28.93
CA GLN A 340 -8.85 8.02 -29.60
C GLN A 340 -9.66 7.81 -30.88
N ASP A 341 -9.35 6.78 -31.67
CA ASP A 341 -10.12 6.40 -32.87
C ASP A 341 -11.56 5.96 -32.52
N LEU A 342 -11.79 5.47 -31.30
CA LEU A 342 -13.12 5.15 -30.76
C LEU A 342 -13.88 6.40 -30.24
N GLY A 343 -13.20 7.54 -30.12
CA GLY A 343 -13.78 8.81 -29.68
C GLY A 343 -13.40 9.26 -28.28
N PHE A 344 -12.55 8.51 -27.56
CA PHE A 344 -12.03 8.88 -26.24
C PHE A 344 -10.77 9.76 -26.43
N THR A 345 -10.98 11.04 -26.72
CA THR A 345 -9.90 11.96 -27.12
C THR A 345 -9.25 12.73 -25.98
N ASP A 346 -9.74 12.56 -24.76
CA ASP A 346 -9.31 13.24 -23.54
C ASP A 346 -8.94 12.26 -22.41
N VAL A 347 -9.02 10.95 -22.65
CA VAL A 347 -8.63 9.90 -21.72
C VAL A 347 -7.12 9.62 -21.85
N ARG A 348 -6.38 9.74 -20.75
CA ARG A 348 -4.91 9.70 -20.60
C ARG A 348 -4.18 10.32 -21.79
N ASN A 349 -4.65 11.49 -22.22
CA ASN A 349 -4.18 12.19 -23.41
C ASN A 349 -3.00 13.15 -23.11
N GLU A 350 -2.09 12.70 -22.26
CA GLU A 350 -0.89 13.41 -21.84
C GLU A 350 0.33 12.47 -21.91
N SER A 351 1.53 13.05 -21.98
CA SER A 351 2.77 12.27 -21.93
C SER A 351 2.95 11.66 -20.54
N PHE A 352 2.89 10.34 -20.45
CA PHE A 352 2.92 9.60 -19.19
C PHE A 352 4.28 8.90 -18.98
N PRO A 353 4.92 9.01 -17.79
CA PRO A 353 6.23 8.41 -17.52
C PRO A 353 6.16 6.88 -17.38
N VAL A 354 7.17 6.21 -17.94
CA VAL A 354 7.32 4.75 -17.87
C VAL A 354 8.78 4.39 -17.67
N PHE A 355 9.06 3.59 -16.65
CA PHE A 355 10.36 2.96 -16.45
C PHE A 355 10.40 1.67 -17.24
N GLY A 356 11.10 1.69 -18.38
CA GLY A 356 11.23 0.53 -19.25
C GLY A 356 11.89 -0.68 -18.57
N VAL A 357 12.76 -0.45 -17.59
CA VAL A 357 13.39 -1.49 -16.76
C VAL A 357 13.65 -0.93 -15.37
N ASP A 358 13.14 -1.59 -14.35
CA ASP A 358 13.52 -1.41 -12.95
C ASP A 358 14.17 -2.68 -12.38
N PRO A 359 15.50 -2.69 -12.15
CA PRO A 359 16.21 -3.83 -11.55
C PRO A 359 15.82 -4.14 -10.11
N GLN A 360 15.09 -3.24 -9.44
CA GLN A 360 14.65 -3.39 -8.06
C GLN A 360 13.28 -4.07 -7.93
N THR A 361 12.56 -4.17 -9.04
CA THR A 361 11.27 -4.83 -9.16
C THR A 361 11.50 -6.16 -9.85
N VAL A 362 11.27 -7.28 -9.16
CA VAL A 362 11.58 -8.63 -9.66
C VAL A 362 10.30 -9.41 -9.89
N ASP A 363 10.16 -10.03 -11.07
CA ASP A 363 8.97 -10.80 -11.49
C ASP A 363 7.67 -10.00 -11.33
N ASN A 364 7.72 -8.69 -11.57
CA ASN A 364 6.58 -7.82 -11.34
C ASN A 364 6.60 -6.52 -12.18
N ALA A 365 5.41 -5.97 -12.41
CA ALA A 365 5.18 -4.66 -12.98
C ALA A 365 4.02 -4.00 -12.21
N PHE A 366 3.98 -2.68 -12.16
CA PHE A 366 2.91 -1.96 -11.48
C PHE A 366 2.73 -0.53 -11.99
N TYR A 367 1.55 0.02 -11.70
CA TYR A 367 1.22 1.44 -11.77
C TYR A 367 1.11 2.01 -10.35
N ASP A 368 1.83 3.09 -10.07
CA ASP A 368 1.89 3.68 -8.72
C ASP A 368 1.09 5.00 -8.56
N GLY A 369 0.25 5.34 -9.53
CA GLY A 369 -0.46 6.63 -9.58
C GLY A 369 0.24 7.70 -10.42
N PHE A 370 1.55 7.57 -10.64
CA PHE A 370 2.38 8.60 -11.26
C PHE A 370 3.18 8.10 -12.45
N GLU A 371 3.58 6.85 -12.43
CA GLU A 371 4.33 6.18 -13.49
C GLU A 371 4.01 4.69 -13.59
N ILE A 372 4.44 4.10 -14.71
CA ILE A 372 4.42 2.64 -14.89
C ILE A 372 5.84 2.13 -14.68
N VAL A 373 5.98 1.14 -13.82
CA VAL A 373 7.26 0.52 -13.48
C VAL A 373 7.29 -0.91 -14.00
N LEU A 374 8.27 -1.23 -14.85
CA LEU A 374 8.40 -2.54 -15.49
C LEU A 374 9.66 -3.25 -14.95
N GLY A 375 9.47 -4.33 -14.20
CA GLY A 375 10.55 -5.04 -13.53
C GLY A 375 11.37 -6.00 -14.41
N VAL A 376 12.33 -6.64 -13.77
CA VAL A 376 13.16 -7.71 -14.34
C VAL A 376 12.63 -9.08 -13.94
N GLY A 377 12.52 -10.02 -14.88
CA GLY A 377 12.12 -11.39 -14.56
C GLY A 377 13.29 -12.24 -14.08
N SER A 378 13.08 -13.03 -13.03
CA SER A 378 14.00 -14.04 -12.52
C SER A 378 14.23 -15.19 -13.52
N ASN A 379 13.26 -15.40 -14.43
CA ASN A 379 13.37 -16.31 -15.57
C ASN A 379 14.22 -15.72 -16.73
N GLY A 380 14.61 -14.44 -16.63
CA GLY A 380 15.40 -13.71 -17.61
C GLY A 380 14.58 -12.86 -18.59
N ILE A 381 13.26 -12.98 -18.61
CA ILE A 381 12.35 -12.18 -19.44
C ILE A 381 11.95 -10.95 -18.62
N ASN A 382 12.28 -9.75 -19.09
CA ASN A 382 11.85 -8.53 -18.38
C ASN A 382 10.37 -8.26 -18.66
N GLU A 383 9.64 -7.67 -17.71
CA GLU A 383 8.21 -7.36 -17.87
C GLU A 383 7.97 -6.36 -19.00
N GLY A 384 8.92 -5.46 -19.24
CA GLY A 384 8.91 -4.56 -20.39
C GLY A 384 9.10 -5.23 -21.76
N GLU A 385 9.20 -6.56 -21.82
CA GLU A 385 9.13 -7.32 -23.06
C GLU A 385 7.72 -7.87 -23.36
N ASP A 386 6.79 -7.89 -22.39
CA ASP A 386 5.44 -8.45 -22.54
C ASP A 386 4.42 -7.36 -22.88
N ALA A 387 3.79 -7.48 -24.05
CA ALA A 387 2.80 -6.52 -24.51
C ALA A 387 1.55 -6.49 -23.61
N THR A 388 1.13 -7.64 -23.08
CA THR A 388 -0.07 -7.71 -22.23
C THR A 388 0.17 -7.07 -20.87
N GLY A 389 1.34 -7.27 -20.26
CA GLY A 389 1.71 -6.60 -19.02
C GLY A 389 1.83 -5.09 -19.15
N ILE A 390 2.55 -4.60 -20.16
CA ILE A 390 2.65 -3.15 -20.43
C ILE A 390 1.27 -2.49 -20.56
N ILE A 391 0.35 -3.14 -21.27
CA ILE A 391 -0.99 -2.58 -21.49
C ILE A 391 -1.87 -2.71 -20.24
N HIS A 392 -1.70 -3.77 -19.44
CA HIS A 392 -2.39 -3.94 -18.16
C HIS A 392 -2.09 -2.75 -17.24
N GLU A 393 -0.80 -2.43 -17.02
CA GLU A 393 -0.40 -1.28 -16.19
C GLU A 393 -0.88 0.06 -16.76
N TYR A 394 -0.86 0.22 -18.08
CA TYR A 394 -1.46 1.40 -18.70
C TYR A 394 -2.98 1.45 -18.55
N GLY A 395 -3.63 0.28 -18.44
CA GLY A 395 -5.05 0.15 -18.12
C GLY A 395 -5.36 0.73 -16.74
N HIS A 396 -4.54 0.45 -15.73
CA HIS A 396 -4.65 1.10 -14.42
C HIS A 396 -4.57 2.62 -14.53
N ALA A 397 -3.57 3.15 -15.26
CA ALA A 397 -3.43 4.59 -15.48
C ALA A 397 -4.64 5.22 -16.20
N VAL A 398 -5.26 4.49 -17.13
CA VAL A 398 -6.48 4.91 -17.84
C VAL A 398 -7.68 4.95 -16.90
N LEU A 399 -7.89 3.88 -16.11
CA LEU A 399 -9.02 3.79 -15.19
C LEU A 399 -8.92 4.83 -14.08
N ASP A 400 -7.76 4.99 -13.46
CA ASP A 400 -7.51 5.98 -12.41
C ASP A 400 -7.81 7.42 -12.87
N GLN A 401 -7.55 7.76 -14.14
CA GLN A 401 -7.96 9.07 -14.67
C GLN A 401 -9.48 9.18 -14.89
N GLN A 402 -10.13 8.11 -15.35
CA GLN A 402 -11.56 8.14 -15.69
C GLN A 402 -12.48 8.03 -14.47
N ALA A 403 -12.04 7.30 -13.43
CA ALA A 403 -12.74 7.10 -12.17
C ALA A 403 -11.75 7.26 -11.00
N PRO A 404 -11.32 8.50 -10.68
CA PRO A 404 -10.36 8.75 -9.62
C PRO A 404 -10.86 8.24 -8.27
N GLY A 405 -9.99 7.58 -7.50
CA GLY A 405 -10.33 7.07 -6.16
C GLY A 405 -11.03 5.71 -6.15
N LEU A 406 -11.25 5.08 -7.31
CA LEU A 406 -11.85 3.74 -7.42
C LEU A 406 -10.93 2.60 -6.93
N LEU A 407 -9.66 2.89 -6.63
CA LEU A 407 -8.74 1.89 -6.05
C LEU A 407 -9.01 1.58 -4.56
N GLN A 408 -10.05 2.18 -3.98
CA GLN A 408 -10.40 2.02 -2.57
C GLN A 408 -11.38 0.85 -2.37
N GLY A 409 -10.95 -0.17 -1.63
CA GLY A 409 -11.74 -1.38 -1.33
C GLY A 409 -11.47 -2.56 -2.28
N GLN A 410 -11.76 -3.78 -1.81
CA GLN A 410 -11.41 -5.01 -2.52
C GLN A 410 -12.13 -5.20 -3.86
N GLU A 411 -13.45 -4.99 -3.91
CA GLU A 411 -14.19 -5.18 -5.17
C GLU A 411 -13.85 -4.09 -6.20
N ALA A 412 -13.58 -2.87 -5.74
CA ALA A 412 -13.16 -1.78 -6.60
C ALA A 412 -11.73 -2.01 -7.14
N GLY A 413 -10.82 -2.50 -6.29
CA GLY A 413 -9.50 -3.01 -6.69
C GLY A 413 -9.59 -4.21 -7.64
N ALA A 414 -10.50 -5.15 -7.40
CA ALA A 414 -10.75 -6.30 -8.27
C ALA A 414 -11.24 -5.86 -9.65
N TYR A 415 -12.06 -4.81 -9.72
CA TYR A 415 -12.39 -4.18 -10.99
C TYR A 415 -11.18 -3.51 -11.66
N HIS A 416 -10.28 -2.89 -10.87
CA HIS A 416 -9.06 -2.28 -11.39
C HIS A 416 -8.17 -3.31 -12.11
N GLU A 417 -8.00 -4.49 -11.51
CA GLU A 417 -7.32 -5.65 -12.10
C GLU A 417 -8.05 -6.17 -13.34
N ALA A 418 -9.37 -6.37 -13.24
CA ALA A 418 -10.19 -6.85 -14.34
C ALA A 418 -10.16 -5.89 -15.54
N PHE A 419 -10.14 -4.57 -15.28
CA PHE A 419 -10.05 -3.55 -16.31
C PHE A 419 -8.70 -3.62 -17.04
N GLY A 420 -7.57 -3.72 -16.32
CA GLY A 420 -6.24 -3.89 -16.91
C GLY A 420 -6.17 -5.13 -17.82
N ASP A 421 -6.67 -6.27 -17.32
CA ASP A 421 -6.72 -7.55 -18.05
C ASP A 421 -7.58 -7.47 -19.31
N LEU A 422 -8.79 -6.89 -19.21
CA LEU A 422 -9.70 -6.71 -20.34
C LEU A 422 -9.16 -5.70 -21.35
N PHE A 423 -8.51 -4.63 -20.90
CA PHE A 423 -7.90 -3.62 -21.75
C PHE A 423 -6.75 -4.22 -22.56
N ALA A 424 -5.87 -5.00 -21.91
CA ALA A 424 -4.82 -5.76 -22.58
C ALA A 424 -5.38 -6.78 -23.58
N PHE A 425 -6.42 -7.53 -23.21
CA PHE A 425 -7.05 -8.48 -24.13
C PHE A 425 -7.69 -7.79 -25.34
N LEU A 426 -8.59 -6.83 -25.12
CA LEU A 426 -9.36 -6.20 -26.18
C LEU A 426 -8.47 -5.44 -27.16
N THR A 427 -7.38 -4.83 -26.71
CA THR A 427 -6.46 -4.09 -27.60
C THR A 427 -5.46 -4.98 -28.34
N THR A 428 -5.33 -6.25 -27.95
CA THR A 428 -4.40 -7.21 -28.58
C THR A 428 -5.08 -8.35 -29.33
N VAL A 429 -6.37 -8.61 -29.13
CA VAL A 429 -7.06 -9.82 -29.63
C VAL A 429 -6.93 -10.03 -31.14
N GLU A 430 -6.96 -8.98 -31.98
CA GLU A 430 -6.78 -9.17 -33.43
C GLU A 430 -5.34 -9.53 -33.83
N LEU A 431 -4.39 -9.29 -32.94
CA LEU A 431 -2.96 -9.51 -33.16
C LEU A 431 -2.51 -10.88 -32.68
N ARG A 432 -3.29 -11.59 -31.85
CA ARG A 432 -3.00 -12.94 -31.31
C ARG A 432 -3.03 -14.03 -32.39
N THR A 433 -2.26 -13.86 -33.47
CA THR A 433 -2.27 -14.63 -34.71
C THR A 433 -1.51 -15.94 -34.57
N GLY A 434 -2.15 -17.07 -34.88
CA GLY A 434 -1.49 -18.37 -34.95
C GLY A 434 -2.51 -19.50 -34.89
N SER A 435 -2.08 -20.76 -35.01
CA SER A 435 -2.99 -21.90 -35.18
C SER A 435 -4.01 -22.06 -34.04
N ALA A 436 -4.96 -23.00 -34.22
CA ALA A 436 -5.94 -23.46 -33.20
C ALA A 436 -5.33 -24.01 -31.87
N SER A 437 -4.05 -23.75 -31.62
CA SER A 437 -3.28 -24.03 -30.42
C SER A 437 -3.04 -22.80 -29.54
N ILE A 438 -3.39 -21.59 -30.00
CA ILE A 438 -3.32 -20.38 -29.16
C ILE A 438 -4.44 -20.41 -28.13
N ASP A 439 -4.05 -20.21 -26.87
CA ASP A 439 -4.96 -19.97 -25.77
C ASP A 439 -5.31 -18.47 -25.73
N GLN A 440 -6.51 -18.12 -26.19
CA GLN A 440 -6.96 -16.72 -26.23
C GLN A 440 -7.26 -16.16 -24.83
N GLY A 441 -7.57 -17.04 -23.87
CA GLY A 441 -7.91 -16.66 -22.50
C GLY A 441 -6.70 -16.38 -21.61
N CYS A 442 -5.51 -16.83 -22.03
CA CYS A 442 -4.27 -16.64 -21.28
C CYS A 442 -3.81 -15.18 -21.35
N LEU A 443 -3.37 -14.61 -20.24
CA LEU A 443 -2.67 -13.33 -20.17
C LEU A 443 -1.23 -13.52 -19.65
N PHE A 444 -0.35 -12.56 -19.96
CA PHE A 444 1.07 -12.57 -19.55
C PHE A 444 1.85 -13.78 -20.07
N ALA A 445 1.42 -14.34 -21.20
CA ALA A 445 1.93 -15.62 -21.67
C ALA A 445 3.43 -15.61 -21.97
N TRP A 446 4.00 -14.45 -22.34
CA TRP A 446 5.43 -14.35 -22.62
C TRP A 446 6.25 -14.15 -21.36
N ALA A 447 5.86 -13.24 -20.47
CA ALA A 447 6.47 -13.09 -19.13
C ALA A 447 6.51 -14.44 -18.37
N GLU A 448 5.46 -15.25 -18.52
CA GLU A 448 5.28 -16.52 -17.81
C GLU A 448 5.71 -17.78 -18.57
N GLU A 449 6.61 -17.67 -19.56
CA GLU A 449 7.12 -18.82 -20.32
C GLU A 449 6.02 -19.78 -20.85
N ASN A 450 4.91 -19.23 -21.35
CA ASN A 450 3.73 -19.94 -21.88
C ASN A 450 2.81 -20.57 -20.81
N THR A 451 2.91 -20.15 -19.55
CA THR A 451 1.81 -20.24 -18.56
C THR A 451 1.02 -18.93 -18.49
N CYS A 452 -0.06 -18.90 -17.72
CA CYS A 452 -0.89 -17.71 -17.55
C CYS A 452 -0.80 -17.29 -16.09
N ILE A 453 -0.51 -16.02 -15.81
CA ILE A 453 -0.74 -15.43 -14.48
C ILE A 453 -2.24 -15.48 -14.18
N ARG A 454 -3.05 -14.99 -15.13
CA ARG A 454 -4.52 -14.97 -15.02
C ARG A 454 -5.20 -15.40 -16.32
N ARG A 455 -6.47 -15.74 -16.20
CA ARG A 455 -7.35 -16.14 -17.30
C ARG A 455 -8.57 -15.23 -17.38
N ILE A 456 -8.81 -14.64 -18.56
CA ILE A 456 -10.02 -13.84 -18.82
C ILE A 456 -11.25 -14.71 -19.09
N ASP A 457 -11.11 -16.03 -19.18
CA ASP A 457 -12.17 -16.96 -19.55
C ASP A 457 -12.62 -17.90 -18.41
N ASP A 458 -12.38 -17.47 -17.17
CA ASP A 458 -12.84 -18.14 -15.96
C ASP A 458 -14.38 -18.13 -15.82
N ASP A 459 -14.91 -19.15 -15.14
CA ASP A 459 -16.35 -19.33 -14.89
C ASP A 459 -16.77 -19.04 -13.44
N LYS A 460 -15.99 -18.20 -12.72
CA LYS A 460 -16.27 -17.77 -11.34
C LYS A 460 -17.60 -17.02 -11.23
N VAL A 461 -18.27 -17.17 -10.09
CA VAL A 461 -19.63 -16.68 -9.82
C VAL A 461 -19.66 -15.88 -8.51
N TYR A 462 -20.17 -14.65 -8.59
CA TYR A 462 -20.41 -13.78 -7.44
C TYR A 462 -21.67 -14.20 -6.63
N PRO A 463 -21.67 -14.09 -5.29
CA PRO A 463 -20.52 -13.83 -4.41
C PRO A 463 -19.79 -15.12 -4.00
N ASP A 464 -20.24 -16.29 -4.49
CA ASP A 464 -19.79 -17.62 -4.02
C ASP A 464 -18.28 -17.84 -4.17
N ASP A 465 -17.64 -17.22 -5.16
CA ASP A 465 -16.22 -17.36 -5.46
C ASP A 465 -15.36 -16.13 -5.04
N LEU A 466 -15.91 -15.18 -4.26
CA LEU A 466 -15.10 -14.10 -3.66
C LEU A 466 -14.09 -14.66 -2.65
N VAL A 467 -12.84 -14.22 -2.75
CA VAL A 467 -11.74 -14.63 -1.85
C VAL A 467 -11.01 -13.44 -1.22
N ASN A 468 -11.47 -12.21 -1.46
CA ASN A 468 -10.90 -10.98 -0.93
C ASN A 468 -9.43 -10.81 -1.34
N GLU A 469 -9.18 -11.05 -2.63
CA GLU A 469 -7.89 -10.79 -3.27
C GLU A 469 -8.18 -10.24 -4.67
N VAL A 470 -7.75 -9.01 -4.93
CA VAL A 470 -8.17 -8.22 -6.10
C VAL A 470 -7.87 -8.93 -7.43
N HIS A 471 -6.73 -9.60 -7.56
CA HIS A 471 -6.35 -10.26 -8.81
C HIS A 471 -7.21 -11.50 -9.08
N GLU A 472 -7.57 -12.26 -8.04
CA GLU A 472 -8.45 -13.42 -8.13
C GLU A 472 -9.92 -13.03 -8.30
N ASP A 473 -10.41 -12.06 -7.53
CA ASP A 473 -11.80 -11.61 -7.58
C ASP A 473 -12.10 -10.87 -8.89
N GLY A 474 -11.11 -10.18 -9.48
CA GLY A 474 -11.23 -9.53 -10.78
C GLY A 474 -11.56 -10.51 -11.91
N THR A 475 -11.20 -11.79 -11.78
CA THR A 475 -11.49 -12.77 -12.83
C THR A 475 -12.98 -13.11 -12.95
N ILE A 476 -13.80 -12.84 -11.91
CA ILE A 476 -15.27 -12.90 -11.97
C ILE A 476 -15.79 -11.94 -13.05
N TYR A 477 -15.36 -10.68 -13.00
CA TYR A 477 -15.80 -9.66 -13.96
C TYR A 477 -15.21 -9.88 -15.35
N SER A 478 -13.91 -10.20 -15.44
CA SER A 478 -13.27 -10.45 -16.73
C SER A 478 -13.91 -11.65 -17.48
N GLY A 479 -14.26 -12.72 -16.75
CA GLY A 479 -14.95 -13.90 -17.26
C GLY A 479 -16.30 -13.56 -17.86
N ALA A 480 -17.08 -12.72 -17.17
CA ALA A 480 -18.37 -12.24 -17.66
C ALA A 480 -18.24 -11.41 -18.94
N ILE A 481 -17.29 -10.46 -19.01
CA ILE A 481 -17.07 -9.67 -20.22
C ILE A 481 -16.58 -10.55 -21.38
N PHE A 482 -15.72 -11.53 -21.12
CA PHE A 482 -15.31 -12.49 -22.15
C PHE A 482 -16.49 -13.34 -22.64
N GLY A 483 -17.41 -13.72 -21.75
CA GLY A 483 -18.70 -14.33 -22.10
C GLY A 483 -19.51 -13.47 -23.07
N ILE A 484 -19.60 -12.16 -22.82
CA ILE A 484 -20.26 -11.20 -23.71
C ILE A 484 -19.55 -11.15 -25.09
N VAL A 485 -18.22 -11.05 -25.12
CA VAL A 485 -17.43 -11.07 -26.37
C VAL A 485 -17.74 -12.34 -27.17
N ARG A 486 -17.76 -13.51 -26.52
CA ARG A 486 -18.03 -14.80 -27.15
C ARG A 486 -19.43 -14.88 -27.74
N GLU A 487 -20.45 -14.44 -27.00
CA GLU A 487 -21.83 -14.49 -27.48
C GLU A 487 -22.07 -13.49 -28.63
N LEU A 488 -21.52 -12.27 -28.56
CA LEU A 488 -21.56 -11.31 -29.67
C LEU A 488 -20.84 -11.86 -30.92
N ALA A 489 -19.68 -12.49 -30.75
CA ALA A 489 -18.97 -13.17 -31.83
C ALA A 489 -19.79 -14.31 -32.44
N ALA A 490 -20.42 -15.14 -31.60
CA ALA A 490 -21.28 -16.23 -32.04
C ALA A 490 -22.49 -15.71 -32.84
N GLN A 491 -23.12 -14.61 -32.42
CA GLN A 491 -24.21 -13.96 -33.16
C GLN A 491 -23.74 -13.41 -34.52
N ALA A 492 -22.52 -12.88 -34.57
CA ALA A 492 -21.88 -12.54 -35.84
C ALA A 492 -21.51 -13.81 -36.65
N GLY A 493 -21.38 -14.98 -36.04
CA GLY A 493 -20.91 -16.19 -36.72
C GLY A 493 -19.40 -16.18 -36.94
N VAL A 494 -18.67 -15.64 -35.97
CA VAL A 494 -17.20 -15.68 -35.83
C VAL A 494 -16.89 -16.34 -34.49
N ASP A 495 -15.83 -17.15 -34.43
CA ASP A 495 -15.31 -17.69 -33.18
C ASP A 495 -14.19 -16.76 -32.67
N VAL A 496 -14.07 -16.58 -31.35
CA VAL A 496 -13.03 -15.70 -30.78
C VAL A 496 -11.62 -16.20 -31.15
N GLY A 497 -11.41 -17.52 -31.25
CA GLY A 497 -10.16 -18.10 -31.72
C GLY A 497 -9.83 -17.79 -33.20
N ASP A 498 -10.82 -17.37 -33.98
CA ASP A 498 -10.67 -16.95 -35.38
C ASP A 498 -10.61 -15.41 -35.53
N CYS A 499 -10.54 -14.66 -34.43
CA CYS A 499 -10.46 -13.19 -34.47
C CYS A 499 -9.25 -12.60 -35.21
N PRO A 500 -8.05 -13.20 -35.16
CA PRO A 500 -6.91 -12.62 -35.83
C PRO A 500 -7.12 -12.45 -37.35
N GLY A 501 -7.09 -11.20 -37.83
CA GLY A 501 -7.32 -10.84 -39.23
C GLY A 501 -8.80 -10.79 -39.68
N SER A 502 -9.75 -10.78 -38.75
CA SER A 502 -11.20 -10.67 -39.02
C SER A 502 -11.72 -9.26 -38.76
N ASP A 503 -12.13 -8.53 -39.80
CA ASP A 503 -12.76 -7.19 -39.69
C ASP A 503 -13.97 -7.21 -38.72
N ARG A 504 -14.68 -8.34 -38.65
CA ARG A 504 -15.87 -8.51 -37.80
C ARG A 504 -15.51 -8.63 -36.33
N CYS A 505 -14.36 -9.20 -36.00
CA CYS A 505 -13.88 -9.16 -34.61
C CYS A 505 -13.43 -7.75 -34.22
N GLY A 506 -12.89 -6.96 -35.15
CA GLY A 506 -12.65 -5.53 -34.92
C GLY A 506 -13.93 -4.79 -34.53
N GLU A 507 -15.03 -5.00 -35.26
CA GLU A 507 -16.34 -4.39 -34.93
C GLU A 507 -16.87 -4.81 -33.54
N ILE A 508 -16.72 -6.09 -33.16
CA ILE A 508 -17.15 -6.59 -31.84
C ILE A 508 -16.26 -6.05 -30.73
N ARG A 509 -14.94 -6.12 -30.93
CA ARG A 509 -13.94 -5.56 -30.02
C ARG A 509 -14.20 -4.09 -29.77
N ASP A 510 -14.37 -3.28 -30.82
CA ASP A 510 -14.61 -1.84 -30.69
C ASP A 510 -15.90 -1.54 -29.93
N ARG A 511 -16.95 -2.34 -30.16
CA ARG A 511 -18.22 -2.22 -29.43
C ARG A 511 -18.08 -2.54 -27.94
N VAL A 512 -17.37 -3.61 -27.60
CA VAL A 512 -17.11 -4.01 -26.20
C VAL A 512 -16.16 -3.03 -25.51
N LEU A 513 -15.05 -2.67 -26.15
CA LEU A 513 -14.07 -1.70 -25.62
C LEU A 513 -14.67 -0.30 -25.43
N THR A 514 -15.53 0.15 -26.36
CA THR A 514 -16.27 1.41 -26.19
C THR A 514 -17.20 1.34 -24.98
N THR A 515 -17.88 0.21 -24.78
CA THR A 515 -18.77 0.04 -23.62
C THR A 515 -17.97 0.05 -22.32
N LEU A 516 -16.85 -0.68 -22.27
CA LEU A 516 -15.96 -0.78 -21.11
C LEU A 516 -15.36 0.58 -20.72
N LEU A 517 -14.82 1.34 -21.68
CA LEU A 517 -14.27 2.68 -21.41
C LEU A 517 -15.35 3.70 -21.05
N ALA A 518 -16.55 3.57 -21.62
CA ALA A 518 -17.67 4.46 -21.30
C ALA A 518 -18.22 4.17 -19.90
N SER A 519 -18.26 2.89 -19.47
CA SER A 519 -18.81 2.50 -18.16
C SER A 519 -18.06 3.09 -16.98
N ASN A 520 -16.77 3.40 -17.12
CA ASN A 520 -15.99 4.07 -16.07
C ASN A 520 -16.62 5.40 -15.61
N ASN A 521 -17.29 6.12 -16.53
CA ASN A 521 -17.98 7.37 -16.21
C ASN A 521 -19.33 7.17 -15.50
N TYR A 522 -19.73 5.92 -15.28
CA TYR A 522 -20.94 5.51 -14.55
C TYR A 522 -20.59 4.89 -13.19
N LEU A 523 -19.34 5.04 -12.74
CA LEU A 523 -18.88 4.57 -11.44
C LEU A 523 -18.68 5.76 -10.51
N ASN A 524 -18.96 5.53 -9.23
CA ASN A 524 -18.63 6.41 -8.11
C ASN A 524 -17.63 5.69 -7.18
N SER A 525 -17.29 6.29 -6.05
CA SER A 525 -16.62 5.60 -4.95
C SER A 525 -17.51 4.48 -4.38
N ASP A 526 -16.89 3.48 -3.75
CA ASP A 526 -17.57 2.39 -3.02
C ASP A 526 -18.49 1.53 -3.91
N ILE A 527 -17.89 0.92 -4.94
CA ILE A 527 -18.57 0.02 -5.86
C ILE A 527 -18.42 -1.45 -5.48
N THR A 528 -19.45 -2.24 -5.83
CA THR A 528 -19.37 -3.70 -5.89
C THR A 528 -19.23 -4.19 -7.34
N LEU A 529 -18.81 -5.44 -7.56
CA LEU A 529 -18.76 -6.01 -8.91
C LEU A 529 -20.14 -6.00 -9.63
N PRO A 530 -21.28 -6.24 -8.96
CA PRO A 530 -22.61 -5.99 -9.52
C PRO A 530 -22.85 -4.53 -9.97
N ASP A 531 -22.29 -3.53 -9.29
CA ASP A 531 -22.40 -2.12 -9.70
C ASP A 531 -21.66 -1.86 -11.00
N VAL A 532 -20.46 -2.41 -11.12
CA VAL A 532 -19.67 -2.35 -12.35
C VAL A 532 -20.42 -3.01 -13.52
N ALA A 533 -21.09 -4.14 -13.28
CA ALA A 533 -21.91 -4.80 -14.29
C ALA A 533 -23.12 -3.96 -14.70
N ALA A 534 -23.79 -3.31 -13.75
CA ALA A 534 -24.88 -2.38 -14.02
C ALA A 534 -24.41 -1.15 -14.83
N ALA A 535 -23.27 -0.56 -14.47
CA ALA A 535 -22.63 0.53 -15.20
C ALA A 535 -22.30 0.14 -16.65
N TYR A 536 -21.79 -1.08 -16.86
CA TYR A 536 -21.53 -1.60 -18.21
C TYR A 536 -22.81 -1.70 -19.05
N LEU A 537 -23.90 -2.22 -18.48
CA LEU A 537 -25.20 -2.28 -19.16
C LEU A 537 -25.74 -0.90 -19.49
N ALA A 538 -25.69 0.05 -18.53
CA ALA A 538 -26.13 1.43 -18.73
C ALA A 538 -25.34 2.14 -19.83
N ALA A 539 -24.01 1.95 -19.84
CA ALA A 539 -23.13 2.48 -20.88
C ALA A 539 -23.45 1.88 -22.27
N ASN A 540 -23.76 0.58 -22.35
CA ASN A 540 -24.17 -0.06 -23.60
C ASN A 540 -25.49 0.53 -24.12
N ASP A 541 -26.47 0.68 -23.23
CA ASP A 541 -27.77 1.28 -23.56
C ASP A 541 -27.62 2.72 -24.05
N ALA A 542 -26.74 3.49 -23.41
CA ALA A 542 -26.45 4.86 -23.78
C ALA A 542 -25.82 4.96 -25.18
N ASN A 543 -24.81 4.13 -25.46
CA ASN A 543 -24.01 4.16 -26.69
C ASN A 543 -24.65 3.44 -27.88
N PHE A 544 -25.33 2.32 -27.64
CA PHE A 544 -25.82 1.39 -28.66
C PHE A 544 -27.34 1.18 -28.63
N GLY A 545 -28.06 1.92 -27.78
CA GLY A 545 -29.53 1.91 -27.75
C GLY A 545 -30.14 0.60 -27.23
N GLY A 546 -29.39 -0.15 -26.43
CA GLY A 546 -29.81 -1.40 -25.79
C GLY A 546 -29.99 -2.57 -26.74
N GLU A 547 -29.30 -2.54 -27.88
CA GLU A 547 -29.29 -3.66 -28.83
C GLU A 547 -28.76 -4.96 -28.21
N ASP A 548 -27.83 -4.87 -27.24
CA ASP A 548 -27.21 -6.04 -26.60
C ASP A 548 -27.72 -6.33 -25.19
N ALA A 549 -28.63 -5.51 -24.65
CA ALA A 549 -29.04 -5.55 -23.24
C ALA A 549 -29.48 -6.95 -22.78
N GLU A 550 -30.34 -7.63 -23.53
CA GLU A 550 -30.83 -8.98 -23.17
C GLU A 550 -29.70 -10.03 -23.11
N LEU A 551 -28.66 -9.87 -23.96
CA LEU A 551 -27.49 -10.75 -23.91
C LEU A 551 -26.60 -10.41 -22.72
N ILE A 552 -26.32 -9.12 -22.50
CA ILE A 552 -25.46 -8.63 -21.42
C ILE A 552 -26.04 -9.04 -20.06
N GLU A 553 -27.33 -8.75 -19.84
CA GLU A 553 -28.05 -9.16 -18.62
C GLU A 553 -28.00 -10.67 -18.40
N SER A 554 -28.16 -11.47 -19.47
CA SER A 554 -28.11 -12.93 -19.36
C SER A 554 -26.74 -13.43 -18.95
N VAL A 555 -25.66 -12.87 -19.50
CA VAL A 555 -24.30 -13.28 -19.15
C VAL A 555 -23.94 -12.84 -17.74
N PHE A 556 -24.25 -11.60 -17.34
CA PHE A 556 -24.03 -11.15 -15.97
C PHE A 556 -24.80 -11.99 -14.95
N ALA A 557 -26.03 -12.39 -15.25
CA ALA A 557 -26.80 -13.30 -14.40
C ALA A 557 -26.17 -14.70 -14.27
N GLU A 558 -25.44 -15.17 -15.29
CA GLU A 558 -24.70 -16.45 -15.22
C GLU A 558 -23.49 -16.38 -14.29
N HIS A 559 -22.89 -15.19 -14.13
CA HIS A 559 -21.77 -14.91 -13.23
C HIS A 559 -22.19 -14.32 -11.87
N GLY A 560 -23.50 -14.26 -11.58
CA GLY A 560 -24.00 -13.72 -10.31
C GLY A 560 -23.96 -12.18 -10.19
N LEU A 561 -23.66 -11.47 -11.27
CA LEU A 561 -23.49 -10.01 -11.32
C LEU A 561 -24.76 -9.23 -11.71
N ALA A 562 -25.93 -9.87 -11.61
CA ALA A 562 -27.19 -9.23 -12.03
C ALA A 562 -27.80 -8.37 -10.92
N GLY A 563 -28.19 -7.14 -11.27
CA GLY A 563 -29.07 -6.30 -10.45
C GLY A 563 -28.36 -5.37 -9.46
N GLY A 564 -27.41 -4.55 -9.95
CA GLY A 564 -26.59 -3.61 -9.17
C GLY A 564 -27.33 -2.74 -8.13
N SER A 565 -26.55 -2.00 -7.34
CA SER A 565 -26.97 -1.29 -6.12
C SER A 565 -27.84 -0.05 -6.36
N SER A 566 -28.29 0.55 -5.24
CA SER A 566 -29.08 1.78 -5.12
C SER A 566 -28.42 3.06 -5.63
N ASN A 567 -27.19 2.99 -6.14
CA ASN A 567 -26.42 4.17 -6.54
C ASN A 567 -26.69 4.59 -7.99
N THR A 568 -27.70 4.02 -8.66
CA THR A 568 -28.07 4.33 -10.05
C THR A 568 -29.50 4.86 -10.14
N LEU A 569 -29.68 6.03 -10.74
CA LEU A 569 -30.97 6.66 -11.04
C LEU A 569 -31.37 6.42 -12.50
N ASP A 570 -32.62 5.99 -12.73
CA ASP A 570 -33.20 5.90 -14.08
C ASP A 570 -33.47 7.29 -14.67
N ALA A 571 -33.86 7.34 -15.94
CA ALA A 571 -34.26 8.58 -16.62
C ALA A 571 -35.45 9.32 -15.96
N ASP A 572 -36.24 8.64 -15.12
CA ASP A 572 -37.35 9.23 -14.35
C ASP A 572 -36.87 9.77 -12.97
N GLY A 573 -35.58 9.63 -12.65
CA GLY A 573 -34.95 10.09 -11.40
C GLY A 573 -35.24 9.18 -10.20
N ASN A 574 -35.75 7.97 -10.43
CA ASN A 574 -35.93 6.99 -9.37
C ASN A 574 -34.66 6.15 -9.24
N ASP A 575 -34.35 5.76 -8.02
CA ASP A 575 -33.39 4.71 -7.75
C ASP A 575 -33.83 3.40 -8.43
N THR A 576 -32.88 2.78 -9.13
CA THR A 576 -33.06 1.56 -9.92
C THR A 576 -32.53 0.30 -9.24
N GLY A 577 -31.71 0.46 -8.21
CA GLY A 577 -31.16 -0.65 -7.46
C GLY A 577 -32.18 -1.34 -6.58
N ALA A 578 -31.90 -2.58 -6.22
CA ALA A 578 -32.26 -3.00 -4.87
C ALA A 578 -31.26 -2.29 -3.95
N ALA A 579 -31.74 -1.55 -2.93
CA ALA A 579 -30.85 -1.13 -1.84
C ALA A 579 -30.01 -2.32 -1.40
N ASN A 580 -28.73 -2.11 -1.08
CA ASN A 580 -27.90 -3.16 -0.52
C ASN A 580 -28.73 -3.94 0.51
N ASP A 581 -29.02 -5.22 0.21
CA ASP A 581 -29.93 -6.03 1.04
C ASP A 581 -29.29 -6.29 2.42
N ALA A 582 -27.99 -6.00 2.56
CA ALA A 582 -27.26 -5.98 3.81
C ALA A 582 -27.78 -4.84 4.69
N ALA A 583 -28.50 -5.20 5.76
CA ALA A 583 -28.86 -4.26 6.80
C ALA A 583 -27.64 -3.84 7.66
N ALA A 584 -26.55 -4.60 7.60
CA ALA A 584 -25.32 -4.38 8.35
C ALA A 584 -24.12 -5.02 7.64
N SER A 585 -23.06 -4.26 7.44
CA SER A 585 -21.78 -4.77 6.94
C SER A 585 -20.60 -4.11 7.66
N VAL A 586 -19.41 -4.69 7.50
CA VAL A 586 -18.14 -4.13 7.98
C VAL A 586 -17.11 -4.18 6.88
N ALA A 587 -16.45 -3.07 6.58
CA ALA A 587 -15.32 -3.02 5.67
C ALA A 587 -14.02 -2.79 6.46
N PHE A 588 -12.93 -3.39 6.00
CA PHE A 588 -11.63 -3.23 6.64
C PHE A 588 -10.50 -3.42 5.65
N GLU A 589 -9.33 -2.88 5.99
CA GLU A 589 -8.06 -3.17 5.34
C GLU A 589 -7.01 -3.48 6.39
N ILE A 590 -6.33 -4.62 6.23
CA ILE A 590 -5.19 -5.05 7.03
C ILE A 590 -4.05 -5.29 6.06
N SER A 591 -2.95 -4.57 6.25
CA SER A 591 -1.71 -4.90 5.58
C SER A 591 -0.92 -5.89 6.42
N HIS A 592 -0.46 -6.99 5.84
CA HIS A 592 0.31 -8.03 6.54
C HIS A 592 1.13 -8.84 5.54
N THR A 593 2.38 -9.13 5.88
CA THR A 593 3.32 -9.79 4.96
C THR A 593 2.96 -11.23 4.64
N TYR A 594 2.12 -11.85 5.45
CA TYR A 594 1.59 -13.20 5.27
C TYR A 594 0.16 -13.30 5.82
N ARG A 595 -0.86 -13.46 4.98
CA ARG A 595 -2.27 -13.56 5.44
C ARG A 595 -2.56 -14.86 6.20
N GLY A 596 -1.78 -15.91 5.96
CA GLY A 596 -2.07 -17.27 6.42
C GLY A 596 -1.95 -17.50 7.94
N ASP A 597 -1.36 -16.58 8.70
CA ASP A 597 -1.27 -16.62 10.17
C ASP A 597 -2.18 -15.62 10.88
N LEU A 598 -2.88 -14.77 10.14
CA LEU A 598 -3.84 -13.84 10.71
C LEU A 598 -5.11 -14.55 11.18
N ALA A 599 -5.55 -14.23 12.39
CA ALA A 599 -6.91 -14.47 12.84
C ALA A 599 -7.61 -13.12 13.00
N VAL A 600 -8.75 -12.94 12.30
CA VAL A 600 -9.46 -11.65 12.30
C VAL A 600 -10.90 -11.84 12.76
N THR A 601 -11.29 -11.06 13.76
CA THR A 601 -12.64 -11.12 14.35
C THR A 601 -13.26 -9.73 14.47
N VAL A 602 -14.58 -9.66 14.37
CA VAL A 602 -15.37 -8.44 14.54
C VAL A 602 -16.40 -8.65 15.65
N GLY A 603 -16.55 -7.68 16.54
CA GLY A 603 -17.47 -7.76 17.66
C GLY A 603 -17.98 -6.41 18.13
N VAL A 604 -18.80 -6.46 19.18
CA VAL A 604 -19.32 -5.27 19.86
C VAL A 604 -19.15 -5.46 21.35
N ALA A 605 -18.47 -4.52 22.01
CA ALA A 605 -18.25 -4.50 23.45
C ALA A 605 -18.94 -3.29 24.10
N ASP A 606 -19.16 -3.37 25.41
CA ASP A 606 -19.48 -2.20 26.20
C ASP A 606 -18.20 -1.41 26.59
N PRO A 607 -18.33 -0.21 27.19
CA PRO A 607 -17.17 0.58 27.62
C PRO A 607 -16.46 0.02 28.84
N ASP A 608 -16.79 -1.18 29.31
CA ASP A 608 -16.02 -1.91 30.32
C ASP A 608 -15.23 -3.06 29.64
N GLY A 609 -15.37 -3.28 28.32
CA GLY A 609 -14.68 -4.30 27.53
C GLY A 609 -15.42 -5.64 27.43
N GLU A 610 -16.68 -5.70 27.88
CA GLU A 610 -17.46 -6.95 27.86
C GLU A 610 -18.24 -7.10 26.55
N ASP A 611 -18.09 -8.25 25.89
CA ASP A 611 -18.79 -8.59 24.64
C ASP A 611 -20.32 -8.54 24.79
N LEU A 612 -20.96 -7.71 23.96
CA LEU A 612 -22.41 -7.55 23.86
C LEU A 612 -23.06 -8.52 22.86
N CYS A 613 -22.27 -9.10 21.95
CA CYS A 613 -22.66 -10.14 21.00
C CYS A 613 -21.57 -11.22 20.90
N THR A 614 -21.86 -12.33 20.23
CA THR A 614 -20.81 -13.31 19.92
C THR A 614 -19.93 -12.75 18.78
N PRO A 615 -18.60 -12.59 18.96
CA PRO A 615 -17.73 -12.13 17.89
C PRO A 615 -17.81 -13.01 16.63
N ILE A 616 -17.71 -12.36 15.48
CA ILE A 616 -17.79 -12.95 14.15
C ILE A 616 -16.36 -13.18 13.67
N THR A 617 -16.01 -14.42 13.34
CA THR A 617 -14.72 -14.71 12.70
C THR A 617 -14.80 -14.36 11.23
N ILE A 618 -13.93 -13.45 10.80
CA ILE A 618 -13.79 -13.01 9.42
C ILE A 618 -12.78 -13.87 8.68
N HIS A 619 -11.64 -14.14 9.32
CA HIS A 619 -10.56 -14.95 8.77
C HIS A 619 -9.96 -15.86 9.83
N GLU A 620 -9.61 -17.07 9.43
CA GLU A 620 -8.96 -18.08 10.27
C GLU A 620 -7.58 -18.36 9.70
N PRO A 621 -6.55 -18.57 10.53
CA PRO A 621 -5.21 -18.91 10.05
C PRO A 621 -5.23 -20.18 9.17
N ASP A 622 -4.67 -20.06 7.97
CA ASP A 622 -4.40 -21.15 7.04
C ASP A 622 -2.98 -21.06 6.48
N ASN A 623 -2.07 -21.90 6.99
CA ASN A 623 -0.68 -21.95 6.50
C ASN A 623 -0.54 -22.37 5.02
N GLY A 624 -1.63 -22.75 4.34
CA GLY A 624 -1.66 -22.96 2.89
C GLY A 624 -1.85 -21.67 2.09
N ASP A 625 -2.26 -20.59 2.74
CA ASP A 625 -2.54 -19.29 2.16
C ASP A 625 -1.33 -18.36 2.31
N SER A 626 -0.53 -18.27 1.24
CA SER A 626 0.66 -17.42 1.19
C SER A 626 0.41 -16.06 0.57
N ALA A 627 -0.86 -15.65 0.45
CA ALA A 627 -1.18 -14.29 0.03
C ALA A 627 -0.74 -13.29 1.10
N GLN A 628 -0.68 -12.02 0.71
CA GLN A 628 -0.44 -10.91 1.61
C GLN A 628 -1.73 -10.13 1.79
N ASP A 629 -1.81 -9.38 2.89
CA ASP A 629 -2.91 -8.49 3.23
C ASP A 629 -4.28 -9.19 3.38
N LEU A 630 -5.19 -8.58 4.13
CA LEU A 630 -6.58 -9.02 4.23
C LEU A 630 -7.47 -7.80 4.30
N SER A 631 -8.43 -7.70 3.38
CA SER A 631 -9.36 -6.58 3.36
C SER A 631 -10.68 -7.01 2.73
N GLY A 632 -11.66 -6.13 2.69
CA GLY A 632 -12.94 -6.37 2.04
C GLY A 632 -14.12 -5.98 2.92
N GLU A 633 -15.32 -6.14 2.37
CA GLU A 633 -16.57 -5.86 3.06
C GLU A 633 -17.31 -7.18 3.36
N VAL A 634 -17.75 -7.33 4.60
CA VAL A 634 -18.43 -8.55 5.07
C VAL A 634 -19.86 -8.20 5.47
N ASP A 635 -20.83 -8.80 4.79
CA ASP A 635 -22.24 -8.76 5.21
C ASP A 635 -22.40 -9.53 6.53
N ILE A 636 -22.78 -8.82 7.57
CA ILE A 636 -23.02 -9.34 8.92
C ILE A 636 -24.50 -9.24 9.33
N SER A 637 -25.41 -9.02 8.38
CA SER A 637 -26.84 -8.80 8.62
C SER A 637 -27.53 -9.94 9.36
N ASP A 638 -27.08 -11.18 9.15
CA ASP A 638 -27.61 -12.38 9.80
C ASP A 638 -26.99 -12.64 11.20
N SER A 639 -26.08 -11.78 11.67
CA SER A 639 -25.40 -11.92 12.97
C SER A 639 -26.21 -11.37 14.15
N GLU A 640 -25.84 -11.75 15.38
CA GLU A 640 -26.40 -11.14 16.59
C GLU A 640 -25.90 -9.70 16.80
N CYS A 641 -24.71 -9.37 16.28
CA CYS A 641 -24.09 -8.06 16.40
C CYS A 641 -24.85 -6.99 15.58
N ALA A 642 -25.44 -7.34 14.45
CA ALA A 642 -26.24 -6.42 13.62
C ALA A 642 -27.39 -5.73 14.41
N ALA A 643 -27.93 -6.38 15.45
CA ALA A 643 -28.96 -5.79 16.30
C ALA A 643 -28.46 -4.65 17.23
N LEU A 644 -27.15 -4.41 17.27
CA LEU A 644 -26.48 -3.40 18.10
C LEU A 644 -26.10 -2.14 17.32
N LEU A 645 -26.45 -2.05 16.04
CA LEU A 645 -26.30 -0.82 15.27
C LEU A 645 -27.27 0.30 15.71
N PRO A 646 -26.89 1.57 15.51
CA PRO A 646 -25.57 2.04 15.08
C PRO A 646 -24.54 2.02 16.22
N PRO A 647 -23.23 2.13 15.94
CA PRO A 647 -22.20 2.32 16.96
C PRO A 647 -22.51 3.49 17.91
N SER A 648 -22.09 3.38 19.16
CA SER A 648 -22.29 4.44 20.16
C SER A 648 -21.30 4.31 21.33
N ASN A 649 -21.22 5.34 22.18
CA ASN A 649 -20.40 5.30 23.40
C ASN A 649 -20.73 4.18 24.40
N ASP A 650 -21.80 3.42 24.19
CA ASP A 650 -22.18 2.24 24.98
C ASP A 650 -22.17 0.93 24.17
N ARG A 651 -21.76 1.01 22.90
CA ARG A 651 -21.70 -0.08 21.92
C ARG A 651 -20.48 0.16 21.04
N LEU A 652 -19.31 -0.22 21.55
CA LEU A 652 -18.02 -0.08 20.89
C LEU A 652 -17.87 -1.22 19.90
N TRP A 653 -17.89 -0.91 18.61
CA TRP A 653 -17.61 -1.89 17.58
C TRP A 653 -16.12 -2.02 17.42
N PHE A 654 -15.63 -3.25 17.33
CA PHE A 654 -14.21 -3.53 17.19
C PHE A 654 -13.92 -4.52 16.07
N LEU A 655 -12.77 -4.34 15.44
CA LEU A 655 -12.04 -5.36 14.69
C LEU A 655 -10.79 -5.72 15.48
N ARG A 656 -10.56 -7.03 15.67
CA ARG A 656 -9.36 -7.58 16.30
C ARG A 656 -8.59 -8.41 15.29
N ALA A 657 -7.32 -8.06 15.07
CA ALA A 657 -6.39 -8.82 14.25
C ALA A 657 -5.29 -9.42 15.14
N GLU A 658 -5.23 -10.74 15.19
CA GLU A 658 -4.21 -11.51 15.92
C GLU A 658 -3.23 -12.10 14.91
N ASP A 659 -1.94 -11.83 15.12
CA ASP A 659 -0.89 -12.56 14.42
C ASP A 659 -0.49 -13.79 15.25
N THR A 660 -0.63 -14.97 14.65
CA THR A 660 -0.51 -16.24 15.36
C THR A 660 0.83 -16.94 15.19
N LEU A 661 1.70 -16.45 14.29
CA LEU A 661 3.03 -17.01 14.05
C LEU A 661 4.10 -15.92 14.15
N PRO A 662 5.36 -16.25 14.46
CA PRO A 662 6.45 -15.27 14.39
C PRO A 662 6.93 -15.03 12.95
N GLN A 663 7.59 -13.89 12.73
CA GLN A 663 8.28 -13.39 11.51
C GLN A 663 7.49 -12.47 10.58
N ASP A 664 6.21 -12.23 10.84
CA ASP A 664 5.34 -11.47 9.96
C ASP A 664 4.70 -10.33 10.75
N GLU A 665 4.81 -9.10 10.24
CA GLU A 665 4.24 -7.92 10.89
C GLU A 665 3.26 -7.25 9.93
N GLY A 666 2.40 -6.39 10.48
CA GLY A 666 1.44 -5.66 9.68
C GLY A 666 0.79 -4.51 10.41
N GLN A 667 -0.35 -4.06 9.89
CA GLN A 667 -1.16 -3.04 10.52
C GLN A 667 -2.62 -3.14 10.08
N ILE A 668 -3.53 -2.73 10.95
CA ILE A 668 -4.91 -2.43 10.57
C ILE A 668 -4.90 -1.04 9.92
N VAL A 669 -5.21 -0.96 8.62
CA VAL A 669 -5.19 0.26 7.81
C VAL A 669 -6.52 1.01 7.89
N SER A 670 -7.63 0.28 7.81
CA SER A 670 -8.97 0.86 7.89
C SER A 670 -9.95 -0.11 8.55
N PHE A 671 -10.98 0.43 9.19
CA PHE A 671 -12.12 -0.33 9.71
C PHE A 671 -13.35 0.58 9.76
N THR A 672 -14.40 0.20 9.03
CA THR A 672 -15.65 0.97 8.92
C THR A 672 -16.83 0.03 9.15
N VAL A 673 -17.75 0.46 10.02
CA VAL A 673 -19.01 -0.25 10.26
C VAL A 673 -20.13 0.44 9.50
N PHE A 674 -20.99 -0.32 8.83
CA PHE A 674 -22.10 0.20 8.03
C PHE A 674 -23.46 -0.19 8.65
N ASP A 675 -24.35 0.80 8.83
CA ASP A 675 -25.79 0.62 9.14
C ASP A 675 -26.61 0.96 7.88
N GLY A 676 -26.97 -0.07 7.11
CA GLY A 676 -27.31 0.09 5.69
C GLY A 676 -26.14 0.76 4.96
N ASP A 677 -26.40 1.84 4.22
CA ASP A 677 -25.36 2.59 3.50
C ASP A 677 -24.69 3.69 4.36
N THR A 678 -24.92 3.71 5.68
CA THR A 678 -24.38 4.76 6.56
C THR A 678 -23.05 4.33 7.17
N PRO A 679 -21.91 4.97 6.81
CA PRO A 679 -20.60 4.59 7.32
C PRO A 679 -20.31 5.18 8.71
N TYR A 680 -19.63 4.38 9.53
CA TYR A 680 -19.06 4.74 10.82
C TYR A 680 -17.59 4.31 10.85
N PRO A 681 -16.68 5.13 10.30
CA PRO A 681 -15.25 4.79 10.28
C PRO A 681 -14.67 4.79 11.69
N ALA A 682 -13.69 3.93 11.93
CA ALA A 682 -12.79 4.02 13.06
C ALA A 682 -11.77 5.14 12.83
N SER A 683 -11.18 5.64 13.89
CA SER A 683 -10.14 6.68 13.87
C SER A 683 -8.90 6.21 14.61
N GLY A 684 -7.78 6.88 14.39
CA GLY A 684 -6.48 6.49 14.94
C GLY A 684 -5.78 5.42 14.11
N LEU A 685 -6.17 5.26 12.84
CA LEU A 685 -5.59 4.28 11.93
C LEU A 685 -4.58 4.93 10.97
N PRO A 686 -3.55 4.22 10.50
CA PRO A 686 -3.29 2.80 10.74
C PRO A 686 -2.77 2.49 12.16
N THR A 687 -2.99 1.25 12.62
CA THR A 687 -2.46 0.73 13.91
C THR A 687 -1.61 -0.52 13.68
N PRO A 688 -0.35 -0.57 14.15
CA PRO A 688 0.54 -1.73 13.98
C PRO A 688 -0.02 -3.01 14.61
N ILE A 689 0.16 -4.14 13.92
CA ILE A 689 -0.03 -5.50 14.42
C ILE A 689 1.36 -6.02 14.77
N ALA A 690 1.58 -6.34 16.05
CA ALA A 690 2.86 -6.85 16.53
C ALA A 690 3.07 -8.32 16.15
N ASP A 691 4.31 -8.69 15.85
CA ASP A 691 4.73 -10.06 15.51
C ASP A 691 4.38 -11.03 16.64
N ALA A 692 3.75 -12.15 16.28
CA ALA A 692 3.29 -13.18 17.20
C ALA A 692 2.50 -12.61 18.40
N ASP A 693 1.54 -11.71 18.14
CA ASP A 693 0.64 -11.13 19.13
C ASP A 693 -0.70 -11.89 19.24
N PRO A 694 -0.82 -12.88 20.16
CA PRO A 694 -2.06 -13.60 20.41
C PRO A 694 -3.10 -12.78 21.19
N SER A 695 -2.75 -11.58 21.67
CA SER A 695 -3.69 -10.64 22.29
C SER A 695 -4.49 -9.92 21.20
N GLY A 696 -3.83 -9.69 20.07
CA GLY A 696 -4.36 -9.02 18.90
C GLY A 696 -4.42 -7.51 19.06
N THR A 697 -4.30 -6.84 17.93
CA THR A 697 -4.47 -5.38 17.79
C THR A 697 -5.93 -5.05 17.51
N PHE A 698 -6.41 -3.93 18.05
CA PHE A 698 -7.79 -3.50 17.91
C PHE A 698 -7.94 -2.20 17.13
N ALA A 699 -8.93 -2.17 16.24
CA ALA A 699 -9.50 -0.95 15.68
C ALA A 699 -10.93 -0.79 16.19
N ILE A 700 -11.29 0.40 16.71
CA ILE A 700 -12.56 0.62 17.42
C ILE A 700 -13.29 1.84 16.87
N THR A 701 -14.61 1.71 16.71
CA THR A 701 -15.49 2.85 16.44
C THR A 701 -16.68 2.88 17.41
N ASN A 702 -16.98 4.06 17.93
CA ASN A 702 -18.21 4.38 18.67
C ASN A 702 -19.17 5.24 17.84
N GLY A 703 -18.90 5.39 16.55
CA GLY A 703 -19.64 6.25 15.62
C GLY A 703 -19.22 7.73 15.62
N SER A 704 -18.21 8.08 16.40
CA SER A 704 -17.45 9.32 16.30
C SER A 704 -16.21 9.10 15.43
N THR A 705 -15.70 10.15 14.79
CA THR A 705 -14.40 10.17 14.10
C THR A 705 -13.24 10.57 15.02
N ASP A 706 -13.47 10.51 16.32
CA ASP A 706 -12.49 10.83 17.35
C ASP A 706 -12.06 9.51 17.99
N SER A 707 -10.78 9.39 18.35
CA SER A 707 -10.26 8.16 18.94
C SER A 707 -11.07 7.79 20.18
N VAL A 708 -11.42 6.51 20.26
CA VAL A 708 -12.09 5.97 21.43
C VAL A 708 -11.02 5.66 22.46
N ASP A 709 -10.96 6.49 23.51
CA ASP A 709 -10.07 6.28 24.65
C ASP A 709 -10.44 5.00 25.41
N THR A 710 -9.78 3.89 25.05
CA THR A 710 -9.93 2.58 25.69
C THR A 710 -9.26 2.51 27.06
N THR A 711 -8.45 3.51 27.45
CA THR A 711 -7.79 3.54 28.78
C THR A 711 -8.78 3.58 29.94
N SER A 712 -10.05 3.87 29.66
CA SER A 712 -11.13 3.93 30.65
C SER A 712 -12.14 2.78 30.59
N GLY A 713 -11.94 1.78 29.72
CA GLY A 713 -12.62 0.50 29.87
C GLY A 713 -12.64 -0.41 28.65
N THR A 714 -11.47 -0.83 28.21
CA THR A 714 -11.32 -2.25 27.87
C THR A 714 -10.74 -2.94 29.10
N THR A 715 -11.43 -3.95 29.63
CA THR A 715 -10.76 -5.00 30.39
C THR A 715 -9.95 -5.86 29.42
N ASP A 716 -8.92 -5.27 28.81
CA ASP A 716 -7.78 -6.03 28.30
C ASP A 716 -6.69 -5.87 29.35
N ASP A 717 -6.65 -6.84 30.27
CA ASP A 717 -5.51 -7.27 31.07
C ASP A 717 -4.36 -6.28 31.40
N VAL A 718 -4.65 -5.01 31.76
CA VAL A 718 -3.79 -4.32 32.73
C VAL A 718 -4.15 -4.93 34.08
N GLY A 719 -3.51 -6.07 34.37
CA GLY A 719 -3.70 -6.80 35.62
C GLY A 719 -3.60 -5.86 36.82
N ASP A 720 -4.13 -6.29 37.97
CA ASP A 720 -4.04 -5.64 39.29
C ASP A 720 -2.56 -5.45 39.77
N GLY A 721 -1.68 -4.88 38.95
CA GLY A 721 -0.23 -4.81 39.07
C GLY A 721 0.29 -3.37 38.99
N PRO A 722 1.55 -3.15 39.39
CA PRO A 722 2.20 -1.84 39.32
C PRO A 722 2.56 -1.46 37.88
N PHE A 723 2.56 -0.17 37.55
CA PHE A 723 2.98 0.37 36.25
C PHE A 723 3.79 1.66 36.40
N LEU A 724 4.62 1.99 35.41
CA LEU A 724 5.37 3.26 35.33
C LEU A 724 4.75 4.19 34.30
N SER A 725 4.35 5.41 34.69
CA SER A 725 4.00 6.47 33.74
C SER A 725 5.25 7.22 33.33
N LEU A 726 5.59 7.20 32.04
CA LEU A 726 6.79 7.80 31.45
C LEU A 726 6.39 8.89 30.45
N ALA A 727 7.11 10.01 30.48
CA ALA A 727 7.17 10.95 29.37
C ALA A 727 8.64 11.32 29.15
N LEU A 728 9.13 11.15 27.92
CA LEU A 728 10.47 11.55 27.50
C LEU A 728 10.41 12.29 26.17
N THR A 729 11.35 13.19 25.95
CA THR A 729 11.57 13.88 24.68
C THR A 729 12.94 13.47 24.14
N HIS A 730 13.01 12.92 22.94
CA HIS A 730 14.27 12.59 22.25
C HIS A 730 14.14 12.94 20.78
N THR A 731 15.21 13.40 20.13
CA THR A 731 15.11 13.90 18.75
C THR A 731 14.90 12.77 17.74
N TYR A 732 15.42 11.58 18.04
CA TYR A 732 15.21 10.32 17.34
C TYR A 732 14.95 9.25 18.40
N THR A 733 13.84 8.49 18.36
CA THR A 733 13.61 7.45 19.39
C THR A 733 14.05 6.06 18.94
N GLY A 734 14.31 5.85 17.64
CA GLY A 734 14.73 4.56 17.11
C GLY A 734 16.15 4.14 17.49
N ASP A 735 16.97 4.99 18.09
CA ASP A 735 18.28 4.60 18.64
C ASP A 735 18.25 4.37 20.16
N LEU A 736 17.07 4.48 20.78
CA LEU A 736 16.92 4.28 22.21
C LEU A 736 16.62 2.82 22.55
N SER A 737 17.34 2.28 23.53
CA SER A 737 16.95 1.08 24.26
C SER A 737 16.36 1.48 25.61
N ILE A 738 15.11 1.11 25.88
CA ILE A 738 14.40 1.44 27.12
C ILE A 738 14.03 0.16 27.86
N ARG A 739 14.43 0.07 29.12
CA ARG A 739 14.13 -1.06 30.00
C ARG A 739 13.62 -0.60 31.35
N ALA A 740 12.57 -1.22 31.86
CA ALA A 740 11.99 -0.91 33.16
C ALA A 740 11.94 -2.14 34.07
N GLY A 741 12.06 -1.98 35.39
CA GLY A 741 12.02 -3.15 36.27
C GLY A 741 12.30 -2.90 37.74
N VAL A 742 12.67 -3.97 38.45
CA VAL A 742 13.04 -3.96 39.87
C VAL A 742 14.40 -4.58 40.05
N GLY A 743 15.30 -3.86 40.73
CA GLY A 743 16.65 -4.31 41.06
C GLY A 743 16.96 -4.22 42.55
N ARG A 744 18.12 -4.75 42.93
CA ARG A 744 18.71 -4.60 44.26
C ARG A 744 19.80 -3.52 44.26
N PRO A 745 20.13 -2.93 45.42
CA PRO A 745 21.23 -1.97 45.53
C PRO A 745 22.63 -2.51 45.18
N ASP A 746 22.77 -3.83 45.00
CA ASP A 746 24.02 -4.47 44.57
C ASP A 746 24.10 -4.68 43.04
N GLY A 747 23.12 -4.17 42.27
CA GLY A 747 23.05 -4.26 40.81
C GLY A 747 22.29 -5.48 40.30
N THR A 748 21.78 -6.36 41.18
CA THR A 748 21.03 -7.55 40.75
C THR A 748 19.63 -7.16 40.26
N THR A 749 19.29 -7.43 39.00
CA THR A 749 17.92 -7.34 38.48
C THR A 749 17.06 -8.47 39.04
N LEU A 750 15.89 -8.16 39.57
CA LEU A 750 14.91 -9.11 40.10
C LEU A 750 13.79 -9.40 39.10
N CYS A 751 13.45 -8.42 38.28
CA CYS A 751 12.46 -8.47 37.22
C CYS A 751 12.68 -7.26 36.29
N SER A 752 12.46 -7.41 34.99
CA SER A 752 12.49 -6.31 34.03
C SER A 752 11.61 -6.61 32.82
N VAL A 753 11.16 -5.56 32.16
CA VAL A 753 10.43 -5.54 30.90
C VAL A 753 11.22 -4.68 29.93
N GLN A 754 11.49 -5.22 28.74
CA GLN A 754 12.03 -4.44 27.63
C GLN A 754 10.89 -3.62 27.05
N VAL A 755 11.06 -2.30 26.99
CA VAL A 755 10.01 -1.34 26.62
C VAL A 755 10.21 -0.86 25.19
N LEU A 756 11.47 -0.68 24.78
CA LEU A 756 11.84 -0.27 23.43
C LEU A 756 13.21 -0.85 23.10
N ASP A 757 13.37 -1.43 21.92
CA ASP A 757 14.67 -1.80 21.37
C ASP A 757 15.08 -0.82 20.27
N PRO A 758 16.39 -0.56 20.08
CA PRO A 758 16.84 0.33 19.02
C PRO A 758 16.49 -0.26 17.64
N ASP A 759 15.70 0.48 16.86
CA ASP A 759 15.46 0.27 15.44
C ASP A 759 15.97 1.47 14.62
N PRO A 760 17.08 1.33 13.87
CA PRO A 760 17.62 2.40 13.04
C PRO A 760 16.71 2.82 11.87
N ASN A 761 15.62 2.09 11.59
CA ASN A 761 14.61 2.44 10.59
C ASN A 761 13.41 3.19 11.19
N ASP A 762 13.25 3.19 12.51
CA ASP A 762 12.22 3.96 13.21
C ASP A 762 12.72 5.38 13.47
N GLY A 763 12.15 6.34 12.75
CA GLY A 763 12.47 7.76 12.89
C GLY A 763 12.15 8.34 14.27
N GLY A 764 11.22 7.72 14.99
CA GLY A 764 10.63 8.28 16.19
C GLY A 764 9.80 9.54 15.97
N ASP A 765 8.87 9.80 16.87
CA ASP A 765 7.96 10.95 16.83
C ASP A 765 8.49 12.21 17.55
N GLY A 766 9.66 12.11 18.19
CA GLY A 766 10.26 13.18 18.98
C GLY A 766 10.04 13.06 20.50
N GLY A 767 9.36 12.01 20.98
CA GLY A 767 9.20 11.75 22.41
C GLY A 767 8.17 10.66 22.75
N LEU A 768 8.49 9.80 23.70
CA LEU A 768 7.67 8.67 24.13
C LEU A 768 6.91 9.00 25.43
N GLU A 769 5.57 8.95 25.38
CA GLU A 769 4.67 9.13 26.54
C GLU A 769 3.70 7.95 26.68
N GLY A 770 3.63 7.33 27.86
CA GLY A 770 2.75 6.19 28.10
C GLY A 770 2.96 5.49 29.44
N ASP A 771 2.10 4.52 29.73
CA ASP A 771 2.21 3.65 30.91
C ASP A 771 2.90 2.33 30.53
N ILE A 772 3.97 1.99 31.24
CA ILE A 772 4.70 0.72 31.11
C ILE A 772 4.13 -0.27 32.13
N ASP A 773 3.52 -1.35 31.64
CA ASP A 773 3.02 -2.42 32.51
C ASP A 773 4.18 -3.18 33.17
N LEU A 774 4.13 -3.25 34.51
CA LEU A 774 5.06 -4.03 35.33
C LEU A 774 4.29 -5.05 36.19
N SER A 775 3.13 -5.51 35.74
CA SER A 775 2.33 -6.57 36.34
C SER A 775 3.14 -7.85 36.58
N GLY A 776 4.06 -8.20 35.66
CA GLY A 776 5.02 -9.28 35.82
C GLY A 776 5.98 -9.11 37.02
N CYS A 777 6.18 -7.88 37.48
CA CYS A 777 7.00 -7.54 38.64
C CYS A 777 6.19 -7.31 39.94
N ALA A 778 4.87 -7.57 39.93
CA ALA A 778 3.97 -7.26 41.05
C ALA A 778 4.39 -7.87 42.39
N ASP A 779 5.00 -9.06 42.39
CA ASP A 779 5.51 -9.73 43.60
C ASP A 779 6.59 -8.92 44.36
N GLN A 780 7.19 -7.92 43.71
CA GLN A 780 8.22 -7.07 44.30
C GLN A 780 7.66 -5.78 44.94
N TYR A 781 6.38 -5.47 44.76
CA TYR A 781 5.71 -4.29 45.31
C TYR A 781 5.44 -4.45 46.84
N PRO A 782 5.58 -3.40 47.68
CA PRO A 782 5.92 -2.02 47.37
C PRO A 782 7.43 -1.75 47.28
N PRO A 783 7.84 -0.62 46.65
CA PRO A 783 9.22 -0.14 46.65
C PRO A 783 9.82 -0.09 48.05
N ALA A 784 11.10 -0.46 48.16
CA ALA A 784 11.84 -0.41 49.41
C ALA A 784 13.35 -0.29 49.16
N ALA A 785 14.11 0.02 50.21
CA ALA A 785 15.58 0.13 50.12
C ALA A 785 16.31 -1.14 49.63
N ASP A 786 15.64 -2.31 49.59
CA ASP A 786 16.15 -3.56 49.05
C ASP A 786 15.44 -4.03 47.75
N ARG A 787 14.50 -3.23 47.24
CA ARG A 787 13.71 -3.42 46.01
C ARG A 787 13.54 -2.06 45.32
N LEU A 788 14.55 -1.71 44.53
CA LEU A 788 14.62 -0.44 43.81
C LEU A 788 13.93 -0.60 42.47
N TRP A 789 12.91 0.21 42.22
CA TRP A 789 12.24 0.25 40.92
C TRP A 789 13.01 1.18 40.01
N PHE A 790 13.20 0.81 38.75
CA PHE A 790 14.08 1.52 37.84
C PHE A 790 13.52 1.68 36.42
N LEU A 791 14.03 2.71 35.74
CA LEU A 791 13.98 2.91 34.31
C LEU A 791 15.42 3.11 33.83
N GLU A 792 15.81 2.39 32.79
CA GLU A 792 17.08 2.49 32.09
C GLU A 792 16.79 2.93 30.65
N VAL A 793 17.51 3.95 30.18
CA VAL A 793 17.41 4.50 28.83
C VAL A 793 18.83 4.61 28.28
N ILE A 794 19.15 3.87 27.23
CA ILE A 794 20.45 3.88 26.57
C ILE A 794 20.26 4.47 25.18
N ASP A 795 21.01 5.53 24.87
CA ASP A 795 21.16 6.02 23.51
C ASP A 795 22.34 5.28 22.87
N THR A 796 22.07 4.61 21.74
CA THR A 796 23.00 3.70 21.09
C THR A 796 23.72 4.31 19.88
N ALA A 797 23.38 5.53 19.48
CA ALA A 797 23.98 6.23 18.34
C ALA A 797 24.57 7.58 18.77
N ASP A 798 25.55 8.10 18.00
CA ASP A 798 26.01 9.49 18.18
C ASP A 798 25.11 10.41 17.34
N LEU A 799 24.58 11.52 17.88
CA LEU A 799 24.30 12.82 17.20
C LEU A 799 23.14 13.64 17.78
N ASP A 800 22.30 13.06 18.62
CA ASP A 800 21.14 13.70 19.21
C ASP A 800 21.16 13.66 20.74
N GLU A 801 20.27 14.45 21.35
CA GLU A 801 20.19 14.61 22.79
C GLU A 801 18.71 14.66 23.17
N GLY A 802 18.36 14.07 24.32
CA GLY A 802 17.02 14.15 24.87
C GLY A 802 16.96 14.10 26.39
N THR A 803 15.75 14.13 26.93
CA THR A 803 15.48 14.12 28.37
C THR A 803 14.35 13.19 28.72
N VAL A 804 14.48 12.47 29.84
CA VAL A 804 13.30 11.93 30.55
C VAL A 804 12.65 13.10 31.28
N ASP A 805 11.42 13.44 30.90
CA ASP A 805 10.72 14.64 31.38
C ASP A 805 9.93 14.38 32.66
N SER A 806 9.24 13.23 32.72
CA SER A 806 8.55 12.77 33.92
C SER A 806 8.53 11.25 34.02
N LEU A 807 8.58 10.74 35.25
CA LEU A 807 8.50 9.31 35.56
C LEU A 807 7.89 9.11 36.95
N SER A 808 6.83 8.29 37.02
CA SER A 808 6.20 7.93 38.29
C SER A 808 5.81 6.45 38.31
N LEU A 809 5.89 5.81 39.48
CA LEU A 809 5.44 4.43 39.69
C LEU A 809 4.11 4.42 40.42
N THR A 810 3.07 3.85 39.83
CA THR A 810 1.78 3.65 40.48
C THR A 810 1.60 2.17 40.82
N GLY A 811 1.36 1.90 42.09
CA GLY A 811 1.13 0.55 42.59
C GLY A 811 -0.31 0.05 42.39
N PRO A 812 -0.55 -1.25 42.58
CA PRO A 812 -1.88 -1.85 42.50
C PRO A 812 -2.84 -1.39 43.61
N ASP A 813 -2.32 -0.73 44.66
CA ASP A 813 -3.12 -0.07 45.69
C ASP A 813 -3.42 1.42 45.38
N GLY A 814 -3.01 1.90 44.20
CA GLY A 814 -3.18 3.27 43.72
C GLY A 814 -2.27 4.28 44.42
N GLU A 815 -1.24 3.84 45.15
CA GLU A 815 -0.21 4.73 45.69
C GLU A 815 0.84 5.02 44.60
N THR A 816 1.11 6.31 44.35
CA THR A 816 2.09 6.77 43.34
C THR A 816 3.37 7.26 44.01
N PHE A 817 4.51 6.81 43.48
CA PHE A 817 5.86 7.19 43.91
C PHE A 817 6.58 7.92 42.77
N GLU A 818 6.92 9.18 43.00
CA GLU A 818 7.67 10.01 42.04
C GLU A 818 9.16 9.66 42.03
N PHE A 819 9.77 9.70 40.85
CA PHE A 819 11.23 9.67 40.71
C PHE A 819 11.81 11.07 40.94
N GLY A 820 12.99 11.14 41.55
CA GLY A 820 13.73 12.40 41.73
C GLY A 820 14.65 12.72 40.56
N ASP A 821 15.19 13.94 40.57
CA ASP A 821 16.20 14.42 39.60
C ASP A 821 15.74 14.52 38.13
N LEU A 822 14.44 14.73 37.90
CA LEU A 822 13.82 14.99 36.59
C LEU A 822 13.56 16.49 36.32
N PRO A 823 13.63 16.98 35.07
CA PRO A 823 14.02 16.22 33.86
C PRO A 823 15.50 15.82 33.90
N ALA A 824 15.81 14.63 33.39
CA ALA A 824 17.16 14.05 33.38
C ALA A 824 17.65 13.89 31.94
N ASP A 825 18.85 14.40 31.66
CA ASP A 825 19.49 14.30 30.34
C ASP A 825 19.85 12.83 30.03
N ILE A 826 19.49 12.37 28.83
CA ILE A 826 19.88 11.06 28.29
C ILE A 826 21.30 11.22 27.69
N PRO A 827 22.31 10.45 28.15
CA PRO A 827 23.66 10.53 27.61
C PRO A 827 23.77 9.95 26.19
N ASP A 828 24.13 10.81 25.23
CA ASP A 828 24.41 10.51 23.80
C ASP A 828 25.53 9.46 23.64
N ASN A 829 25.25 8.39 22.88
CA ASN A 829 26.12 7.23 22.63
C ASN A 829 26.88 6.71 23.87
N ASP A 830 26.21 6.58 25.01
CA ASP A 830 26.80 6.06 26.23
C ASP A 830 26.27 4.65 26.51
N PRO A 831 27.11 3.59 26.41
CA PRO A 831 26.67 2.22 26.68
C PRO A 831 26.25 1.97 28.14
N ASP A 832 26.59 2.89 29.06
CA ASP A 832 26.12 2.84 30.45
C ASP A 832 24.75 3.55 30.64
N GLY A 833 24.31 4.36 29.67
CA GLY A 833 23.00 5.03 29.62
C GLY A 833 22.61 5.91 30.81
N LEU A 834 21.32 6.26 30.87
CA LEU A 834 20.67 6.88 32.02
C LEU A 834 19.89 5.82 32.81
N VAL A 835 20.16 5.68 34.10
CA VAL A 835 19.34 4.83 35.00
C VAL A 835 18.77 5.64 36.16
N LEU A 836 17.44 5.63 36.27
CA LEU A 836 16.67 6.30 37.31
C LEU A 836 16.11 5.26 38.28
N PHE A 837 16.13 5.54 39.60
CA PHE A 837 15.64 4.62 40.63
C PHE A 837 14.66 5.28 41.61
N THR A 838 13.73 4.50 42.17
CA THR A 838 12.95 4.86 43.36
C THR A 838 12.85 3.70 44.36
N ASP A 839 12.98 4.01 45.66
CA ASP A 839 12.77 3.09 46.78
C ASP A 839 11.47 3.41 47.56
N GLY A 840 10.65 4.33 47.03
CA GLY A 840 9.41 4.80 47.63
C GLY A 840 9.57 5.87 48.71
N ALA A 841 10.79 6.24 49.12
CA ALA A 841 11.04 7.32 50.08
C ALA A 841 11.39 8.62 49.35
N GLY A 842 10.37 9.39 48.93
CA GLY A 842 10.49 10.64 48.17
C GLY A 842 11.86 11.37 48.24
N GLY A 843 12.61 11.26 47.14
CA GLY A 843 13.99 11.73 46.97
C GLY A 843 14.92 10.59 46.54
N SER A 844 15.00 10.31 45.24
CA SER A 844 16.03 9.41 44.70
C SER A 844 17.43 10.01 44.87
N SER A 845 18.42 9.14 45.01
CA SER A 845 19.82 9.50 44.93
C SER A 845 20.35 9.07 43.57
N ALA A 846 20.62 10.01 42.67
CA ALA A 846 21.58 9.77 41.60
C ALA A 846 22.95 9.44 42.22
N THR A 847 23.31 8.16 42.21
CA THR A 847 24.68 7.72 42.44
C THR A 847 24.97 6.54 41.53
N ASP A 848 25.46 6.86 40.33
CA ASP A 848 26.73 6.36 39.80
C ASP A 848 27.06 4.93 40.26
N ILE A 849 26.39 3.94 39.67
CA ILE A 849 26.83 2.55 39.68
C ILE A 849 27.34 2.23 38.27
N SER A 850 28.40 2.91 37.85
CA SER A 850 29.21 2.46 36.73
C SER A 850 29.74 1.04 37.02
N ALA A 851 29.30 0.07 36.23
CA ALA A 851 29.93 -1.20 35.88
C ALA A 851 30.27 -2.25 36.98
N THR A 852 30.08 -3.52 36.56
CA THR A 852 30.72 -4.77 37.01
C THR A 852 29.96 -5.69 37.99
N SER A 853 29.04 -6.49 37.45
CA SER A 853 28.81 -7.84 37.99
C SER A 853 28.56 -8.93 36.94
N ALA A 854 28.14 -8.58 35.72
CA ALA A 854 28.03 -9.54 34.63
C ALA A 854 29.43 -9.99 34.14
N PRO A 855 29.62 -11.29 33.86
CA PRO A 855 30.80 -11.73 33.11
C PRO A 855 30.75 -11.15 31.69
N THR A 856 31.90 -10.80 31.12
CA THR A 856 32.03 -10.22 29.78
C THR A 856 32.54 -11.29 28.82
N ALA A 857 31.81 -11.52 27.72
CA ALA A 857 32.28 -12.37 26.63
C ALA A 857 33.00 -11.52 25.58
N SER A 858 34.06 -12.08 24.99
CA SER A 858 34.75 -11.51 23.83
C SER A 858 34.94 -12.62 22.81
N ILE A 859 34.38 -12.45 21.62
CA ILE A 859 34.27 -13.48 20.58
C ILE A 859 34.88 -12.94 19.29
N THR A 860 35.68 -13.76 18.62
CA THR A 860 36.28 -13.45 17.33
C THR A 860 36.10 -14.64 16.38
N ILE A 861 35.45 -14.40 15.25
CA ILE A 861 35.13 -15.39 14.22
C ILE A 861 35.69 -14.91 12.88
N ASP A 862 36.32 -15.82 12.14
CA ASP A 862 36.66 -15.61 10.73
C ASP A 862 35.56 -16.26 9.90
N HIS A 863 34.75 -15.46 9.20
CA HIS A 863 33.65 -15.90 8.34
C HIS A 863 33.60 -15.05 7.08
N THR A 864 33.19 -15.62 5.96
CA THR A 864 33.22 -14.95 4.65
C THR A 864 32.03 -14.03 4.39
N PHE A 865 30.99 -14.12 5.22
CA PHE A 865 29.84 -13.25 5.25
C PHE A 865 29.33 -13.25 6.69
N ARG A 866 29.33 -12.14 7.43
CA ARG A 866 28.98 -12.19 8.86
C ARG A 866 27.46 -12.16 9.12
N GLY A 867 26.70 -11.70 8.14
CA GLY A 867 25.25 -11.55 8.18
C GLY A 867 24.45 -12.85 8.19
N ASP A 868 25.09 -14.01 8.11
CA ASP A 868 24.43 -15.32 8.25
C ASP A 868 24.71 -15.98 9.62
N LEU A 869 25.50 -15.32 10.48
CA LEU A 869 25.92 -15.85 11.76
C LEU A 869 24.91 -15.56 12.86
N ALA A 870 24.42 -16.63 13.49
CA ALA A 870 23.79 -16.56 14.81
C ALA A 870 24.83 -16.91 15.88
N VAL A 871 25.12 -15.98 16.78
CA VAL A 871 26.13 -16.15 17.85
C VAL A 871 25.50 -15.89 19.20
N THR A 872 25.56 -16.87 20.09
CA THR A 872 24.92 -16.82 21.41
C THR A 872 25.86 -17.34 22.48
N VAL A 873 25.89 -16.69 23.65
CA VAL A 873 26.54 -17.22 24.86
C VAL A 873 25.45 -17.64 25.84
N GLY A 874 25.49 -18.89 26.30
CA GLY A 874 24.46 -19.43 27.18
C GLY A 874 25.00 -20.33 28.28
N VAL A 875 24.10 -20.80 29.15
CA VAL A 875 24.44 -21.72 30.24
C VAL A 875 23.49 -22.91 30.25
N LEU A 876 24.07 -24.12 30.27
CA LEU A 876 23.34 -25.37 30.48
C LEU A 876 23.43 -25.82 31.93
N ASP A 877 22.37 -26.42 32.44
CA ASP A 877 22.39 -27.10 33.72
C ASP A 877 23.05 -28.50 33.66
N GLY A 878 23.08 -29.22 34.78
CA GLY A 878 23.69 -30.54 34.86
C GLY A 878 22.95 -31.67 34.14
N ASP A 879 21.72 -31.43 33.69
CA ASP A 879 20.90 -32.35 32.89
C ASP A 879 20.90 -31.96 31.38
N GLY A 880 21.46 -30.80 31.04
CA GLY A 880 21.65 -30.31 29.67
C GLY A 880 20.57 -29.32 29.21
N ASP A 881 19.74 -28.82 30.12
CA ASP A 881 18.68 -27.85 29.82
C ASP A 881 19.26 -26.42 29.86
N VAL A 882 18.82 -25.57 28.93
CA VAL A 882 19.24 -24.15 28.85
C VAL A 882 18.65 -23.38 30.03
N LEU A 883 19.51 -22.66 30.75
CA LEU A 883 19.15 -21.82 31.89
C LEU A 883 18.99 -20.35 31.51
N CYS A 884 19.80 -19.88 30.57
CA CYS A 884 19.84 -18.51 30.05
C CYS A 884 20.68 -18.48 28.77
N GLU A 885 20.44 -17.50 27.91
CA GLU A 885 21.17 -17.23 26.68
C GLU A 885 21.22 -15.72 26.45
N GLU A 886 22.30 -15.24 25.84
CA GLU A 886 22.49 -13.85 25.45
C GLU A 886 23.00 -13.83 23.99
N PRO A 887 22.27 -13.20 23.06
CA PRO A 887 22.70 -13.09 21.67
C PRO A 887 23.81 -12.04 21.52
N PHE A 888 24.80 -12.34 20.70
CA PHE A 888 25.95 -11.48 20.37
C PHE A 888 26.02 -11.14 18.87
N ALA A 889 25.32 -11.90 18.03
CA ALA A 889 25.03 -11.57 16.63
C ALA A 889 23.78 -12.36 16.20
N THR A 890 22.89 -11.70 15.46
CA THR A 890 21.75 -12.31 14.78
C THR A 890 21.97 -12.25 13.27
N PRO A 891 21.48 -13.22 12.48
CA PRO A 891 21.60 -13.17 11.03
C PRO A 891 20.90 -11.93 10.45
N ASP A 892 21.65 -11.12 9.71
CA ASP A 892 21.20 -9.96 8.93
C ASP A 892 21.78 -10.07 7.52
N ARG A 893 20.92 -10.34 6.53
CA ARG A 893 21.34 -10.53 5.13
C ARG A 893 21.90 -9.26 4.47
N ASN A 894 21.79 -8.10 5.13
CA ASN A 894 22.36 -6.84 4.67
C ASN A 894 23.79 -6.60 5.19
N ASP A 895 24.24 -7.33 6.23
CA ASP A 895 25.62 -7.25 6.75
C ASP A 895 26.58 -8.18 5.99
N GLY A 896 27.04 -7.70 4.84
CA GLY A 896 28.01 -8.39 3.99
C GLY A 896 29.48 -8.24 4.38
N GLU A 897 29.81 -7.81 5.59
CA GLU A 897 31.20 -7.73 6.03
C GLU A 897 31.81 -9.11 6.38
N ASN A 898 33.14 -9.20 6.40
CA ASN A 898 33.85 -10.44 6.71
C ASN A 898 34.30 -10.46 8.17
N GLY A 899 34.04 -11.58 8.85
CA GLY A 899 34.45 -11.83 10.23
C GLY A 899 33.66 -11.04 11.27
N LEU A 900 33.63 -11.56 12.49
CA LEU A 900 32.94 -10.96 13.64
C LEU A 900 33.95 -10.76 14.77
N ALA A 901 33.97 -9.57 15.37
CA ALA A 901 34.71 -9.29 16.60
C ALA A 901 33.82 -8.48 17.54
N VAL A 902 33.25 -9.14 18.55
CA VAL A 902 32.26 -8.56 19.45
C VAL A 902 32.65 -8.81 20.91
N THR A 903 32.43 -7.79 21.75
CA THR A 903 32.67 -7.85 23.19
C THR A 903 31.48 -7.21 23.91
N GLY A 904 30.92 -7.89 24.89
CA GLY A 904 29.73 -7.43 25.60
C GLY A 904 29.50 -8.21 26.91
N PRO A 905 28.70 -7.65 27.84
CA PRO A 905 28.32 -8.35 29.05
C PRO A 905 27.35 -9.50 28.72
N VAL A 906 27.41 -10.60 29.48
CA VAL A 906 26.41 -11.68 29.44
C VAL A 906 25.52 -11.50 30.66
N SER A 907 24.69 -10.47 30.60
CA SER A 907 23.95 -9.96 31.75
C SER A 907 22.86 -10.93 32.19
N ASP A 908 22.20 -11.58 31.23
CA ASP A 908 21.10 -12.49 31.49
C ASP A 908 21.54 -13.79 32.16
N CYS A 909 22.83 -14.12 32.03
CA CYS A 909 23.43 -15.29 32.65
C CYS A 909 24.23 -15.01 33.93
N VAL A 910 24.19 -13.78 34.46
CA VAL A 910 25.02 -13.39 35.61
C VAL A 910 24.81 -14.27 36.86
N SER A 911 23.60 -14.77 37.10
CA SER A 911 23.27 -15.62 38.25
C SER A 911 23.94 -17.00 38.20
N GLU A 912 24.34 -17.44 37.01
CA GLU A 912 24.90 -18.76 36.76
C GLU A 912 26.43 -18.78 36.74
N TYR A 913 27.08 -17.63 36.98
CA TYR A 913 28.53 -17.51 37.11
C TYR A 913 29.00 -17.90 38.53
N PRO A 914 30.13 -18.62 38.71
CA PRO A 914 31.11 -19.04 37.71
C PRO A 914 30.81 -20.39 37.03
N PRO A 915 31.40 -20.67 35.84
CA PRO A 915 31.31 -21.97 35.20
C PRO A 915 31.65 -23.13 36.14
N SER A 916 30.81 -24.17 36.12
CA SER A 916 30.96 -25.37 36.96
C SER A 916 30.46 -26.62 36.23
N ALA A 917 30.66 -27.80 36.84
CA ALA A 917 30.22 -29.07 36.23
C ALA A 917 28.69 -29.21 36.13
N ASP A 918 27.94 -28.39 36.89
CA ASP A 918 26.48 -28.30 36.91
C ASP A 918 25.96 -27.00 36.27
N ARG A 919 26.87 -26.15 35.76
CA ARG A 919 26.61 -24.88 35.05
C ARG A 919 27.61 -24.75 33.92
N GLN A 920 27.31 -25.42 32.80
CA GLN A 920 28.21 -25.46 31.65
C GLN A 920 27.93 -24.25 30.76
N TRP A 921 28.85 -23.29 30.78
CA TRP A 921 28.79 -22.13 29.89
C TRP A 921 29.24 -22.52 28.50
N TYR A 922 28.50 -22.09 27.48
CA TYR A 922 28.78 -22.39 26.08
C TYR A 922 28.71 -21.16 25.20
N LEU A 923 29.45 -21.25 24.09
CA LEU A 923 29.30 -20.42 22.91
C LEU A 923 28.63 -21.27 21.84
N PHE A 924 27.52 -20.80 21.31
CA PHE A 924 26.86 -21.35 20.14
C PHE A 924 27.09 -20.43 18.94
N VAL A 925 27.48 -21.01 17.81
CA VAL A 925 27.65 -20.31 16.53
C VAL A 925 27.01 -21.13 15.44
N ALA A 926 25.98 -20.61 14.78
CA ALA A 926 25.40 -21.23 13.59
C ALA A 926 25.60 -20.35 12.37
N ASP A 927 25.92 -20.99 11.25
CA ASP A 927 25.84 -20.41 9.91
C ASP A 927 24.51 -20.86 9.30
N THR A 928 23.66 -19.89 9.00
CA THR A 928 22.25 -20.12 8.65
C THR A 928 22.00 -20.22 7.14
N LEU A 929 22.99 -19.92 6.30
CA LEU A 929 22.88 -19.93 4.83
C LEU A 929 23.98 -20.77 4.18
N ASP A 930 23.82 -21.11 2.89
CA ASP A 930 24.74 -21.98 2.17
C ASP A 930 25.82 -21.21 1.39
N GLN A 931 27.02 -21.80 1.31
CA GLN A 931 28.18 -21.38 0.46
C GLN A 931 29.26 -20.56 1.16
N ASP A 932 29.08 -20.26 2.44
CA ASP A 932 30.06 -19.56 3.28
C ASP A 932 30.77 -20.55 4.21
N THR A 933 31.99 -20.22 4.62
CA THR A 933 32.74 -21.08 5.52
C THR A 933 33.55 -20.23 6.49
N GLY A 934 33.53 -20.60 7.76
CA GLY A 934 34.35 -19.94 8.74
C GLY A 934 34.70 -20.79 9.95
N SER A 935 35.38 -20.16 10.90
CA SER A 935 35.84 -20.81 12.12
C SER A 935 35.90 -19.83 13.27
N VAL A 936 35.61 -20.30 14.48
CA VAL A 936 35.80 -19.50 15.70
C VAL A 936 37.30 -19.39 15.97
N LEU A 937 37.84 -18.17 15.94
CA LEU A 937 39.27 -17.92 16.16
C LEU A 937 39.63 -17.84 17.64
N ASP A 938 38.82 -17.12 18.41
CA ASP A 938 39.00 -16.92 19.85
C ASP A 938 37.66 -16.63 20.52
N ALA A 939 37.44 -17.17 21.71
CA ALA A 939 36.33 -16.74 22.55
C ALA A 939 36.70 -16.88 24.02
N THR A 940 36.54 -15.79 24.78
CA THR A 940 36.84 -15.73 26.21
C THR A 940 35.67 -15.17 27.00
N LEU A 941 35.46 -15.71 28.20
CA LEU A 941 34.52 -15.21 29.20
C LEU A 941 35.31 -14.73 30.41
N GLU A 942 35.35 -13.42 30.65
CA GLU A 942 35.99 -12.81 31.82
C GLU A 942 34.94 -12.48 32.88
N GLY A 943 35.02 -13.13 34.03
CA GLY A 943 34.09 -12.85 35.12
C GLY A 943 34.44 -11.59 35.92
N PRO A 944 33.50 -11.12 36.76
CA PRO A 944 33.69 -9.95 37.62
C PRO A 944 34.82 -10.13 38.67
N ASP A 945 35.26 -11.37 38.92
CA ASP A 945 36.40 -11.69 39.77
C ASP A 945 37.76 -11.71 39.04
N GLY A 946 37.77 -11.39 37.74
CA GLY A 946 38.94 -11.35 36.85
C GLY A 946 39.46 -12.74 36.45
N GLN A 947 38.67 -13.80 36.65
CA GLN A 947 38.95 -15.11 36.06
C GLN A 947 38.49 -15.13 34.60
N VAL A 948 39.31 -15.71 33.73
CA VAL A 948 39.04 -15.81 32.30
C VAL A 948 38.95 -17.29 31.93
N PHE A 949 37.83 -17.66 31.34
CA PHE A 949 37.58 -18.97 30.74
C PHE A 949 37.63 -18.84 29.22
N ALA A 950 38.04 -19.89 28.52
CA ALA A 950 38.15 -19.85 27.06
C ALA A 950 37.65 -21.16 26.45
N VAL A 951 37.22 -21.09 25.19
CA VAL A 951 36.83 -22.28 24.43
C VAL A 951 38.05 -22.90 23.72
N ASP A 952 38.03 -24.22 23.47
CA ASP A 952 39.05 -24.87 22.63
C ASP A 952 38.72 -24.70 21.14
N THR A 953 39.49 -23.88 20.43
CA THR A 953 39.29 -23.57 19.00
C THR A 953 40.09 -24.48 18.04
N THR A 954 40.67 -25.59 18.52
CA THR A 954 41.56 -26.43 17.69
C THR A 954 40.85 -27.14 16.52
N ASP A 955 39.53 -27.38 16.62
CA ASP A 955 38.66 -27.98 15.59
C ASP A 955 37.30 -27.23 15.54
N ALA A 956 37.33 -25.89 15.51
CA ALA A 956 36.15 -25.02 15.59
C ALA A 956 35.68 -24.48 14.21
N ASP A 957 35.67 -25.34 13.20
CA ASP A 957 35.07 -25.02 11.90
C ASP A 957 33.55 -24.95 12.06
N ILE A 958 32.94 -23.86 11.58
CA ILE A 958 31.50 -23.64 11.64
C ILE A 958 30.86 -24.43 10.49
N PRO A 959 29.87 -25.31 10.75
CA PRO A 959 29.20 -26.04 9.68
C PRO A 959 28.31 -25.11 8.85
N ASP A 960 28.56 -25.08 7.55
CA ASP A 960 27.84 -24.32 6.51
C ASP A 960 26.36 -24.76 6.40
N ALA A 961 25.43 -23.80 6.38
CA ALA A 961 23.98 -23.98 6.39
C ALA A 961 23.44 -24.97 7.43
N ASP A 962 24.01 -24.95 8.65
CA ASP A 962 23.60 -25.84 9.74
C ASP A 962 23.01 -25.04 10.90
N PRO A 963 21.67 -24.96 11.02
CA PRO A 963 21.02 -24.28 12.13
C PRO A 963 21.23 -24.99 13.47
N ASP A 964 21.66 -26.27 13.47
CA ASP A 964 22.05 -26.97 14.71
C ASP A 964 23.45 -26.53 15.18
N GLY A 965 24.19 -25.78 14.36
CA GLY A 965 25.38 -25.00 14.68
C GLY A 965 26.58 -25.73 15.30
N LEU A 966 27.56 -24.95 15.71
CA LEU A 966 28.73 -25.34 16.48
C LEU A 966 28.57 -24.89 17.94
N LEU A 967 28.61 -25.84 18.88
CA LEU A 967 28.59 -25.55 20.32
C LEU A 967 29.95 -25.83 20.94
N LEU A 968 30.54 -24.82 21.57
CA LEU A 968 31.82 -24.88 22.28
C LEU A 968 31.64 -24.54 23.75
N LEU A 969 32.34 -25.22 24.66
CA LEU A 969 32.23 -24.98 26.10
C LEU A 969 33.39 -24.12 26.60
N PHE A 970 33.09 -23.16 27.49
CA PHE A 970 34.10 -22.37 28.20
C PHE A 970 34.69 -23.21 29.35
N GLU A 971 36.01 -23.44 29.36
CA GLU A 971 36.73 -24.26 30.36
C GLU A 971 37.78 -23.50 31.21
#